data_AF-A0A942PTG6-F1
#
_entry.id   AF-A0A942PTG6-F1
#
_cell.length_a   1.000
_cell.length_b   1.000
_cell.length_c   1.000
_cell.angle_alpha   90.00
_cell.angle_beta   90.00
_cell.angle_gamma   90.00
#
_symmetry.space_group_name_H-M   'P 1'
#
loop_
_entity.id
_entity.type
_entity.pdbx_description
1 polymer ?
#
loop_
_entity_poly.entity_id
_entity_poly.type
_entity_poly.pdbx_seq_one_letter_code
_entity_poly.pdbx_strand_id
1 'polypeptide(L)'
;MERVHRDMTLEPIDFQGRFIFENALVEQLGHYLDEKETFLANKLILCFSNVAAHEPLVLAPPRVELKLSEGVDIVGKKIQETPSHAWENVPTQEWQRLSEQWEEALWEYVGTIQGCTTELFHQLNQIGFERWNKELSQVLSSLKELLLAKIRIAARCIQQLEEFLKEFRKKLAKHSPSIWLKIKIFMDWKSVIDPSLKRSLGRSEKFLNVQSQKFTLKHREYLKLNIKIEEALRKFKGYQALSRLEMHGRDTFKTIYRLIKLWEKNQRTKSLPEFELVQALKNVIHPEKAIELFKEYYEELLSSLYERSRLIKDSNYLQAKDVIGRGLMQEVLNGYRAETHTLGAIVSKYREFLLRTDPDPYVRSRWGFAEWIVGQEPLNAKKLLALGYEIESLDQLLEKLSQSIQQGPLHRGEFNIAKISREIDKAIHEMGQPLNSRQVMRLHAEEFLKRLEELNELGSFNPQIVDRVGVYLSQALRADWQYHVLHDFPLYHSLYAIHHGIIDRSVDLAHRQRLGGFKKIIEQLEQHIKNRETQKHSMKIDLDINDMKGYLQDFYASIQRLEKEPMDHDSLSAAIQERELQLLEYRHLFGNFFNQIPHSESQGKLLRNAFLFVDQYFESIENRLQDLKIGLN
;
A
#
# COMPACT_ATOMS: atom_id res chain seq x y z
N MET A 1 19.76 -29.82 42.99
CA MET A 1 18.51 -30.06 43.74
C MET A 1 18.31 -28.83 44.63
N GLU A 2 17.84 -27.71 44.09
CA GLU A 2 16.41 -27.37 43.90
C GLU A 2 15.67 -27.38 45.25
N ARG A 3 15.13 -26.27 45.77
CA ARG A 3 14.17 -25.39 45.10
C ARG A 3 14.42 -23.91 45.36
N VAL A 4 14.38 -23.19 44.26
CA VAL A 4 14.45 -21.74 44.09
C VAL A 4 13.27 -21.08 44.80
N HIS A 5 13.56 -20.18 45.75
CA HIS A 5 12.68 -19.07 46.09
C HIS A 5 12.53 -18.20 44.84
N ARG A 6 11.42 -18.36 44.12
CA ARG A 6 10.96 -17.33 43.20
C ARG A 6 10.22 -16.30 44.03
N ASP A 7 10.92 -15.25 44.42
CA ASP A 7 10.29 -13.95 44.59
C ASP A 7 9.63 -13.62 43.25
N MET A 8 8.30 -13.81 43.17
CA MET A 8 7.51 -13.22 42.10
C MET A 8 7.45 -11.71 42.39
N THR A 9 8.49 -11.01 41.97
CA THR A 9 8.35 -9.60 41.61
C THR A 9 7.33 -9.56 40.48
N LEU A 10 6.08 -9.26 40.83
CA LEU A 10 5.03 -8.90 39.88
C LEU A 10 5.58 -7.76 39.02
N GLU A 11 5.86 -8.05 37.75
CA GLU A 11 6.05 -6.99 36.78
C GLU A 11 4.78 -6.13 36.81
N PRO A 12 4.88 -4.81 36.99
CA PRO A 12 3.72 -3.94 36.80
C PRO A 12 3.17 -4.25 35.41
N ILE A 13 1.87 -4.47 35.30
CA ILE A 13 1.23 -4.65 33.99
C ILE A 13 1.69 -3.48 33.13
N ASP A 14 2.56 -3.77 32.15
CA ASP A 14 3.16 -2.74 31.31
C ASP A 14 2.06 -2.21 30.37
N PHE A 15 1.40 -1.15 30.81
CA PHE A 15 0.36 -0.47 30.07
C PHE A 15 0.91 0.42 28.94
N GLN A 16 2.23 0.43 28.68
CA GLN A 16 2.87 1.42 27.82
C GLN A 16 3.37 0.95 26.45
N GLY A 17 3.15 -0.31 26.02
CA GLY A 17 3.37 -0.59 24.60
C GLY A 17 3.45 -2.03 24.15
N ARG A 18 2.35 -2.48 23.55
CA ARG A 18 2.14 -3.61 22.60
C ARG A 18 1.07 -4.56 23.12
N PHE A 19 -0.18 -4.12 23.13
CA PHE A 19 -1.30 -5.01 23.44
C PHE A 19 -1.51 -6.02 22.31
N ILE A 20 -1.35 -7.29 22.66
CA ILE A 20 -1.88 -8.42 21.94
C ILE A 20 -3.09 -8.88 22.74
N PHE A 21 -4.30 -8.68 22.20
CA PHE A 21 -5.54 -9.11 22.85
C PHE A 21 -5.69 -10.62 22.67
N GLU A 22 -5.14 -11.37 23.62
CA GLU A 22 -5.14 -12.83 23.68
C GLU A 22 -5.79 -13.31 24.98
N ASN A 23 -6.07 -14.62 25.07
CA ASN A 23 -6.66 -15.23 26.26
C ASN A 23 -5.80 -15.05 27.52
N ALA A 24 -4.48 -14.95 27.39
CA ALA A 24 -3.57 -14.69 28.51
C ALA A 24 -3.90 -13.37 29.24
N LEU A 25 -4.38 -12.35 28.53
CA LEU A 25 -4.82 -11.09 29.13
C LEU A 25 -6.05 -11.27 30.02
N VAL A 26 -6.95 -12.18 29.65
CA VAL A 26 -8.15 -12.51 30.45
C VAL A 26 -7.73 -13.13 31.78
N GLU A 27 -6.78 -14.07 31.74
CA GLU A 27 -6.24 -14.74 32.92
C GLU A 27 -5.49 -13.77 33.83
N GLN A 28 -4.61 -12.93 33.26
CA GLN A 28 -3.85 -11.92 34.01
C GLN A 28 -4.78 -10.90 34.70
N LEU A 29 -5.79 -10.38 34.00
CA LEU A 29 -6.76 -9.48 34.59
C LEU A 29 -7.60 -10.18 35.67
N GLY A 30 -7.95 -11.45 35.44
CA GLY A 30 -8.65 -12.28 36.42
C GLY A 30 -7.88 -12.39 37.73
N HIS A 31 -6.62 -12.84 37.66
CA HIS A 31 -5.75 -12.96 38.82
C HIS A 31 -5.56 -11.63 39.56
N TYR A 32 -5.31 -10.54 38.83
CA TYR A 32 -5.17 -9.22 39.43
C TYR A 32 -6.44 -8.77 40.19
N LEU A 33 -7.63 -8.98 39.61
CA LEU A 33 -8.89 -8.63 40.26
C LEU A 33 -9.21 -9.55 41.44
N ASP A 34 -8.83 -10.82 41.39
CA ASP A 34 -8.97 -11.79 42.49
C ASP A 34 -8.05 -11.44 43.69
N GLU A 35 -6.81 -11.00 43.42
CA GLU A 35 -5.89 -10.51 44.44
C GLU A 35 -6.44 -9.26 45.13
N LYS A 36 -6.94 -8.30 44.35
CA LYS A 36 -7.56 -7.07 44.88
C LYS A 36 -8.85 -7.36 45.64
N GLU A 37 -9.63 -8.33 45.20
CA GLU A 37 -10.81 -8.81 45.92
C GLU A 37 -10.43 -9.43 47.27
N THR A 38 -9.40 -10.27 47.29
CA THR A 38 -8.87 -10.93 48.49
C THR A 38 -8.33 -9.90 49.49
N PHE A 39 -7.64 -8.88 49.00
CA PHE A 39 -7.17 -7.77 49.82
C PHE A 39 -8.34 -7.02 50.48
N LEU A 40 -9.39 -6.67 49.71
CA LEU A 40 -10.59 -6.03 50.23
C LEU A 40 -11.28 -6.91 51.29
N ALA A 41 -11.49 -8.20 51.01
CA ALA A 41 -12.14 -9.12 51.94
C ALA A 41 -11.41 -9.20 53.29
N ASN A 42 -10.07 -9.31 53.27
CA ASN A 42 -9.25 -9.31 54.47
C ASN A 42 -9.30 -7.95 55.20
N LYS A 43 -9.24 -6.83 54.47
CA LYS A 43 -9.32 -5.47 55.04
C LYS A 43 -10.64 -5.24 55.77
N LEU A 44 -11.78 -5.69 55.21
CA LEU A 44 -13.09 -5.62 55.86
C LEU A 44 -13.14 -6.40 57.18
N ILE A 45 -12.60 -7.63 57.19
CA ILE A 45 -12.53 -8.47 58.41
C ILE A 45 -11.63 -7.84 59.48
N LEU A 46 -10.48 -7.30 59.09
CA LEU A 46 -9.52 -6.67 60.00
C LEU A 46 -10.11 -5.41 60.64
N CYS A 47 -10.72 -4.52 59.83
CA CYS A 47 -11.42 -3.33 60.31
C CYS A 47 -12.47 -3.68 61.38
N PHE A 48 -13.23 -4.76 61.17
CA PHE A 48 -14.22 -5.20 62.15
C PHE A 48 -13.62 -5.87 63.39
N SER A 49 -12.53 -6.64 63.23
CA SER A 49 -11.91 -7.38 64.34
C SER A 49 -11.28 -6.44 65.37
N ASN A 50 -10.85 -5.25 64.96
CA ASN A 50 -10.39 -4.17 65.85
C ASN A 50 -11.51 -3.58 66.74
N VAL A 51 -12.78 -3.81 66.41
CA VAL A 51 -13.94 -3.33 67.18
C VAL A 51 -14.32 -4.31 68.29
N ALA A 52 -14.04 -5.60 68.10
CA ALA A 52 -14.47 -6.68 68.99
C ALA A 52 -13.41 -7.11 70.04
N ALA A 53 -12.16 -6.65 69.93
CA ALA A 53 -11.07 -7.09 70.83
C ALA A 53 -10.82 -6.06 71.96
N HIS A 54 -10.93 -6.49 73.22
CA HIS A 54 -10.39 -5.78 74.40
C HIS A 54 -8.92 -6.16 74.71
N GLU A 55 -8.23 -6.86 73.81
CA GLU A 55 -6.83 -7.27 73.95
C GLU A 55 -6.03 -7.08 72.64
N PRO A 56 -4.70 -6.87 72.70
CA PRO A 56 -3.87 -6.62 71.52
C PRO A 56 -3.88 -7.82 70.58
N LEU A 57 -4.32 -7.59 69.34
CA LEU A 57 -4.52 -8.61 68.31
C LEU A 57 -3.18 -9.22 67.84
N VAL A 58 -3.00 -10.52 68.06
CA VAL A 58 -2.20 -11.36 67.15
C VAL A 58 -2.99 -11.43 65.84
N LEU A 59 -2.50 -10.74 64.81
CA LEU A 59 -3.09 -10.78 63.48
C LEU A 59 -3.16 -12.23 63.00
N ALA A 60 -4.37 -12.75 62.77
CA ALA A 60 -4.51 -14.01 62.04
C ALA A 60 -3.81 -13.83 60.67
N PRO A 61 -3.05 -14.82 60.18
CA PRO A 61 -2.41 -14.70 58.89
C PRO A 61 -3.48 -14.44 57.81
N PRO A 62 -3.20 -13.57 56.82
CA PRO A 62 -4.13 -13.30 55.74
C PRO A 62 -4.54 -14.63 55.09
N ARG A 63 -5.84 -14.86 54.95
CA ARG A 63 -6.33 -16.06 54.26
C ARG A 63 -6.02 -15.88 52.77
N VAL A 64 -5.25 -16.82 52.24
CA VAL A 64 -4.91 -16.90 50.82
C VAL A 64 -6.21 -17.29 50.07
N GLU A 65 -6.59 -16.51 49.06
CA GLU A 65 -7.79 -16.69 48.20
C GLU A 65 -9.18 -16.51 48.85
N LEU A 66 -9.34 -15.52 49.73
CA LEU A 66 -10.66 -15.21 50.30
C LEU A 66 -11.52 -14.37 49.32
N LYS A 67 -12.70 -14.86 48.95
CA LYS A 67 -13.63 -14.07 48.11
C LYS A 67 -14.31 -12.94 48.90
N LEU A 68 -14.72 -11.87 48.23
CA LEU A 68 -15.38 -10.74 48.89
C LEU A 68 -16.67 -11.16 49.59
N SER A 69 -17.48 -11.99 48.94
CA SER A 69 -18.72 -12.51 49.54
C SER A 69 -18.45 -13.27 50.84
N GLU A 70 -17.38 -14.06 50.88
CA GLU A 70 -16.98 -14.82 52.08
C GLU A 70 -16.50 -13.88 53.19
N GLY A 71 -15.75 -12.83 52.84
CA GLY A 71 -15.36 -11.79 53.78
C GLY A 71 -16.55 -11.05 54.40
N VAL A 72 -17.52 -10.69 53.57
CA VAL A 72 -18.78 -10.05 54.01
C VAL A 72 -19.59 -10.98 54.91
N ASP A 73 -19.68 -12.27 54.57
CA ASP A 73 -20.40 -13.27 55.37
C ASP A 73 -19.74 -13.49 56.74
N ILE A 74 -18.40 -13.52 56.81
CA ILE A 74 -17.66 -13.62 58.08
C ILE A 74 -17.95 -12.41 58.98
N VAL A 75 -17.93 -11.21 58.40
CA VAL A 75 -18.27 -9.98 59.13
C VAL A 75 -19.73 -10.01 59.61
N GLY A 76 -20.66 -10.40 58.74
CA GLY A 76 -22.08 -10.53 59.07
C GLY A 76 -22.34 -11.50 60.22
N LYS A 77 -21.73 -12.70 60.17
CA LYS A 77 -21.80 -13.69 61.26
C LYS A 77 -21.26 -13.13 62.57
N LYS A 78 -20.09 -12.47 62.55
CA LYS A 78 -19.53 -11.83 63.76
C LYS A 78 -20.49 -10.78 64.34
N ILE A 79 -21.13 -9.97 63.52
CA ILE A 79 -22.12 -8.98 63.99
C ILE A 79 -23.35 -9.67 64.61
N GLN A 80 -23.81 -10.77 64.00
CA GLN A 80 -25.01 -11.50 64.43
C GLN A 80 -24.81 -12.33 65.68
N GLU A 81 -23.70 -13.06 65.79
CA GLU A 81 -23.39 -14.05 66.82
C GLU A 81 -22.77 -13.44 68.09
N THR A 82 -22.26 -12.21 68.04
CA THR A 82 -21.67 -11.55 69.22
C THR A 82 -22.77 -11.17 70.23
N PRO A 83 -22.68 -11.64 71.49
CA PRO A 83 -23.74 -11.50 72.48
C PRO A 83 -23.94 -10.06 72.95
N SER A 84 -25.15 -9.72 73.38
CA SER A 84 -25.56 -8.34 73.69
C SER A 84 -24.69 -7.61 74.72
N HIS A 85 -24.12 -8.34 75.70
CA HIS A 85 -23.26 -7.76 76.74
C HIS A 85 -21.88 -7.31 76.21
N ALA A 86 -21.39 -7.90 75.12
CA ALA A 86 -20.11 -7.53 74.52
C ALA A 86 -20.15 -6.14 73.86
N TRP A 87 -21.35 -5.58 73.64
CA TRP A 87 -21.56 -4.27 73.04
C TRP A 87 -21.69 -3.13 74.06
N GLU A 88 -21.73 -3.43 75.36
CA GLU A 88 -21.96 -2.41 76.41
C GLU A 88 -20.80 -1.40 76.55
N ASN A 89 -19.58 -1.82 76.24
CA ASN A 89 -18.36 -1.00 76.35
C ASN A 89 -17.94 -0.33 75.04
N VAL A 90 -18.68 -0.54 73.94
CA VAL A 90 -18.31 -0.02 72.62
C VAL A 90 -18.93 1.38 72.41
N PRO A 91 -18.14 2.41 72.05
CA PRO A 91 -18.66 3.76 71.81
C PRO A 91 -19.78 3.79 70.76
N THR A 92 -20.82 4.61 70.97
CA THR A 92 -21.96 4.68 70.03
C THR A 92 -21.58 5.28 68.67
N GLN A 93 -20.40 5.91 68.55
CA GLN A 93 -19.87 6.48 67.30
C GLN A 93 -19.01 5.48 66.51
N GLU A 94 -18.75 4.29 67.05
CA GLU A 94 -17.84 3.31 66.46
C GLU A 94 -18.31 2.80 65.08
N TRP A 95 -19.62 2.76 64.85
CA TRP A 95 -20.17 2.45 63.52
C TRP A 95 -19.79 3.49 62.46
N GLN A 96 -19.57 4.76 62.83
CA GLN A 96 -19.15 5.82 61.90
C GLN A 96 -17.70 5.58 61.45
N ARG A 97 -16.81 5.29 62.42
CA ARG A 97 -15.41 4.93 62.15
C ARG A 97 -15.31 3.71 61.24
N LEU A 98 -16.08 2.66 61.54
CA LEU A 98 -16.11 1.45 60.74
C LEU A 98 -16.66 1.71 59.33
N SER A 99 -17.70 2.55 59.21
CA SER A 99 -18.25 2.94 57.92
C SER A 99 -17.23 3.68 57.07
N GLU A 100 -16.51 4.66 57.63
CA GLU A 100 -15.45 5.41 56.93
C GLU A 100 -14.32 4.48 56.45
N GLN A 101 -13.86 3.55 57.30
CA GLN A 101 -12.81 2.59 56.92
C GLN A 101 -13.26 1.60 55.84
N TRP A 102 -14.50 1.13 55.90
CA TRP A 102 -15.07 0.26 54.87
C TRP A 102 -15.30 1.03 53.57
N GLU A 103 -15.77 2.27 53.63
CA GLU A 103 -15.93 3.13 52.46
C GLU A 103 -14.61 3.34 51.71
N GLU A 104 -13.54 3.67 52.44
CA GLU A 104 -12.21 3.84 51.84
C GLU A 104 -11.74 2.55 51.13
N ALA A 105 -11.88 1.40 51.79
CA ALA A 105 -11.52 0.10 51.21
C ALA A 105 -12.38 -0.25 49.98
N LEU A 106 -13.69 0.01 50.06
CA LEU A 106 -14.62 -0.23 48.95
C LEU A 106 -14.32 0.70 47.77
N TRP A 107 -13.96 1.96 48.01
CA TRP A 107 -13.58 2.90 46.97
C TRP A 107 -12.31 2.48 46.22
N GLU A 108 -11.31 1.94 46.91
CA GLU A 108 -10.09 1.43 46.30
C GLU A 108 -10.40 0.31 45.27
N TYR A 109 -11.26 -0.64 45.66
CA TYR A 109 -11.66 -1.75 44.78
C TYR A 109 -12.60 -1.31 43.65
N VAL A 110 -13.61 -0.48 43.95
CA VAL A 110 -14.52 0.09 42.93
C VAL A 110 -13.75 0.94 41.93
N GLY A 111 -12.78 1.75 42.40
CA GLY A 111 -11.88 2.53 41.57
C GLY A 111 -11.00 1.65 40.68
N THR A 112 -10.51 0.52 41.19
CA THR A 112 -9.75 -0.46 40.41
C THR A 112 -10.60 -1.05 39.28
N ILE A 113 -11.82 -1.53 39.59
CA ILE A 113 -12.75 -2.05 38.58
C ILE A 113 -13.06 -0.99 37.52
N GLN A 114 -13.37 0.24 37.95
CA GLN A 114 -13.65 1.35 37.04
C GLN A 114 -12.44 1.62 36.13
N GLY A 115 -11.23 1.71 36.69
CA GLY A 115 -9.99 1.88 35.95
C GLY A 115 -9.80 0.80 34.89
N CYS A 116 -9.96 -0.47 35.25
CA CYS A 116 -9.88 -1.60 34.31
C CYS A 116 -10.92 -1.49 33.19
N THR A 117 -12.17 -1.09 33.50
CA THR A 117 -13.21 -0.93 32.45
C THR A 117 -12.89 0.20 31.48
N THR A 118 -12.36 1.33 31.96
CA THR A 118 -12.00 2.47 31.11
C THR A 118 -10.77 2.16 30.25
N GLU A 119 -9.77 1.52 30.86
CA GLU A 119 -8.50 1.19 30.22
C GLU A 119 -8.67 0.16 29.11
N LEU A 120 -9.53 -0.85 29.30
CA LEU A 120 -9.88 -1.84 28.29
C LEU A 120 -10.27 -1.18 26.94
N PHE A 121 -11.16 -0.18 26.99
CA PHE A 121 -11.60 0.50 25.76
C PHE A 121 -10.62 1.56 25.28
N HIS A 122 -9.78 2.12 26.16
CA HIS A 122 -8.69 2.97 25.74
C HIS A 122 -7.70 2.19 24.87
N GLN A 123 -7.27 1.02 25.34
CA GLN A 123 -6.38 0.12 24.59
C GLN A 123 -7.01 -0.40 23.31
N LEU A 124 -8.29 -0.80 23.37
CA LEU A 124 -9.00 -1.30 22.19
C LEU A 124 -9.09 -0.23 21.08
N ASN A 125 -9.18 1.05 21.46
CA ASN A 125 -9.16 2.17 20.51
C ASN A 125 -7.73 2.49 19.99
N GLN A 126 -6.68 2.12 20.72
CA GLN A 126 -5.29 2.26 20.25
C GLN A 126 -4.90 1.15 19.27
N ILE A 127 -5.59 0.01 19.30
CA ILE A 127 -5.34 -1.07 18.35
C ILE A 127 -5.93 -0.71 17.00
N GLY A 128 -5.04 -0.44 16.04
CA GLY A 128 -5.40 -0.28 14.64
C GLY A 128 -6.18 -1.49 14.10
N PHE A 129 -7.15 -1.22 13.23
CA PHE A 129 -8.04 -2.24 12.65
C PHE A 129 -7.30 -3.40 11.96
N GLU A 130 -6.03 -3.20 11.58
CA GLU A 130 -5.15 -4.22 11.00
C GLU A 130 -5.01 -5.46 11.89
N ARG A 131 -5.13 -5.29 13.20
CA ARG A 131 -5.04 -6.38 14.20
C ARG A 131 -6.41 -6.91 14.64
N TRP A 132 -7.51 -6.45 14.04
CA TRP A 132 -8.85 -6.91 14.38
C TRP A 132 -9.11 -8.29 13.78
N ASN A 133 -8.59 -9.32 14.43
CA ASN A 133 -8.79 -10.71 14.04
C ASN A 133 -10.12 -11.26 14.57
N LYS A 134 -10.48 -12.48 14.15
CA LYS A 134 -11.73 -13.13 14.60
C LYS A 134 -11.76 -13.36 16.11
N GLU A 135 -10.61 -13.57 16.74
CA GLU A 135 -10.45 -13.91 18.15
C GLU A 135 -10.68 -12.70 19.07
N LEU A 136 -10.43 -11.48 18.57
CA LEU A 136 -10.58 -10.24 19.34
C LEU A 136 -11.97 -10.08 19.97
N SER A 137 -13.04 -10.46 19.25
CA SER A 137 -14.39 -10.44 19.80
C SER A 137 -14.60 -11.43 20.94
N GLN A 138 -13.96 -12.59 20.88
CA GLN A 138 -14.07 -13.61 21.93
C GLN A 138 -13.31 -13.17 23.18
N VAL A 139 -12.10 -12.63 23.01
CA VAL A 139 -11.30 -12.08 24.10
C VAL A 139 -12.03 -10.92 24.77
N LEU A 140 -12.55 -9.96 23.99
CA LEU A 140 -13.33 -8.84 24.52
C LEU A 140 -14.58 -9.31 25.27
N SER A 141 -15.29 -10.32 24.75
CA SER A 141 -16.45 -10.89 25.44
C SER A 141 -16.06 -11.51 26.78
N SER A 142 -14.92 -12.19 26.84
CA SER A 142 -14.43 -12.82 28.07
C SER A 142 -14.02 -11.77 29.13
N LEU A 143 -13.31 -10.72 28.71
CA LEU A 143 -12.95 -9.58 29.57
C LEU A 143 -14.21 -8.86 30.08
N LYS A 144 -15.21 -8.68 29.22
CA LYS A 144 -16.50 -8.08 29.59
C LYS A 144 -17.20 -8.92 30.67
N GLU A 145 -17.36 -10.23 30.46
CA GLU A 145 -18.05 -11.08 31.42
C GLU A 145 -17.32 -11.15 32.76
N LEU A 146 -15.98 -11.20 32.75
CA LEU A 146 -15.15 -11.12 33.96
C LEU A 146 -15.44 -9.83 34.75
N LEU A 147 -15.36 -8.66 34.10
CA LEU A 147 -15.59 -7.37 34.74
C LEU A 147 -17.05 -7.22 35.21
N LEU A 148 -18.03 -7.68 34.44
CA LEU A 148 -19.44 -7.67 34.85
C LEU A 148 -19.68 -8.54 36.08
N ALA A 149 -19.05 -9.72 36.16
CA ALA A 149 -19.14 -10.58 37.34
C ALA A 149 -18.60 -9.86 38.59
N LYS A 150 -17.43 -9.22 38.50
CA LYS A 150 -16.85 -8.46 39.63
C LYS A 150 -17.71 -7.26 40.04
N ILE A 151 -18.25 -6.50 39.07
CA ILE A 151 -19.15 -5.37 39.34
C ILE A 151 -20.41 -5.84 40.11
N ARG A 152 -21.03 -6.94 39.67
CA ARG A 152 -22.25 -7.48 40.29
C ARG A 152 -21.99 -8.02 41.69
N ILE A 153 -20.87 -8.72 41.90
CA ILE A 153 -20.47 -9.22 43.22
C ILE A 153 -20.22 -8.04 44.17
N ALA A 154 -19.44 -7.05 43.75
CA ALA A 154 -19.16 -5.86 44.56
C ALA A 154 -20.45 -5.10 44.93
N ALA A 155 -21.36 -4.89 43.97
CA ALA A 155 -22.62 -4.20 44.22
C ALA A 155 -23.50 -4.93 45.26
N ARG A 156 -23.57 -6.28 45.19
CA ARG A 156 -24.28 -7.11 46.16
C ARG A 156 -23.62 -7.05 47.54
N CYS A 157 -22.29 -7.16 47.59
CA CYS A 157 -21.52 -7.11 48.83
C CYS A 157 -21.68 -5.76 49.55
N ILE A 158 -21.64 -4.64 48.82
CA ILE A 158 -21.90 -3.30 49.38
C ILE A 158 -23.32 -3.21 49.96
N GLN A 159 -24.31 -3.84 49.30
CA GLN A 159 -25.67 -3.88 49.86
C GLN A 159 -25.76 -4.69 51.15
N GLN A 160 -25.09 -5.84 51.22
CA GLN A 160 -25.08 -6.66 52.43
C GLN A 160 -24.32 -5.95 53.58
N LEU A 161 -23.18 -5.32 53.30
CA LEU A 161 -22.44 -4.54 54.29
C LEU A 161 -23.26 -3.35 54.82
N GLU A 162 -24.03 -2.68 53.97
CA GLU A 162 -24.96 -1.61 54.36
C GLU A 162 -26.04 -2.14 55.33
N GLU A 163 -26.60 -3.32 55.07
CA GLU A 163 -27.58 -3.97 55.95
C GLU A 163 -26.94 -4.36 57.29
N PHE A 164 -25.73 -4.91 57.27
CA PHE A 164 -24.99 -5.28 58.48
C PHE A 164 -24.56 -4.07 59.32
N LEU A 165 -24.12 -2.96 58.71
CA LEU A 165 -23.83 -1.72 59.44
C LEU A 165 -25.08 -1.12 60.06
N LYS A 166 -26.24 -1.19 59.38
CA LYS A 166 -27.52 -0.77 59.96
C LYS A 166 -27.91 -1.64 61.15
N GLU A 167 -27.70 -2.95 61.06
CA GLU A 167 -27.92 -3.88 62.18
C GLU A 167 -26.99 -3.57 63.35
N PHE A 168 -25.69 -3.38 63.08
CA PHE A 168 -24.68 -3.03 64.06
C PHE A 168 -25.00 -1.69 64.77
N ARG A 169 -25.37 -0.65 64.01
CA ARG A 169 -25.81 0.65 64.53
C ARG A 169 -27.05 0.51 65.44
N LYS A 170 -28.01 -0.35 65.07
CA LYS A 170 -29.19 -0.64 65.91
C LYS A 170 -28.81 -1.36 67.21
N LYS A 171 -27.86 -2.30 67.17
CA LYS A 171 -27.35 -3.01 68.36
C LYS A 171 -26.67 -2.03 69.32
N LEU A 172 -25.77 -1.16 68.85
CA LEU A 172 -25.14 -0.12 69.67
C LEU A 172 -26.16 0.86 70.27
N ALA A 173 -27.17 1.28 69.50
CA ALA A 173 -28.20 2.20 69.97
C ALA A 173 -29.06 1.65 71.13
N LYS A 174 -29.31 0.33 71.17
CA LYS A 174 -30.09 -0.30 72.25
C LYS A 174 -29.43 -0.14 73.62
N HIS A 175 -28.11 -0.14 73.67
CA HIS A 175 -27.31 -0.01 74.90
C HIS A 175 -26.96 1.45 75.24
N SER A 176 -27.37 2.43 74.43
CA SER A 176 -27.21 3.86 74.74
C SER A 176 -28.22 4.33 75.79
N PRO A 177 -27.82 5.20 76.75
CA PRO A 177 -28.74 5.78 77.74
C PRO A 177 -29.76 6.76 77.15
N SER A 178 -29.58 7.21 75.89
CA SER A 178 -30.44 8.22 75.26
C SER A 178 -31.62 7.62 74.49
N ILE A 179 -32.84 7.84 74.97
CA ILE A 179 -34.11 7.45 74.33
C ILE A 179 -34.30 8.17 72.98
N TRP A 180 -33.85 9.42 72.87
CA TRP A 180 -33.90 10.21 71.64
C TRP A 180 -33.03 9.62 70.53
N LEU A 181 -31.85 9.06 70.87
CA LEU A 181 -30.97 8.38 69.92
C LEU A 181 -31.62 7.09 69.38
N LYS A 182 -32.32 6.35 70.25
CA LYS A 182 -33.06 5.12 69.89
C LYS A 182 -34.19 5.41 68.90
N ILE A 183 -34.97 6.47 69.12
CA ILE A 183 -36.05 6.91 68.22
C ILE A 183 -35.48 7.45 66.90
N LYS A 184 -34.41 8.27 66.96
CA LYS A 184 -33.76 8.83 65.76
C LYS A 184 -33.19 7.75 64.85
N ILE A 185 -32.54 6.72 65.41
CA ILE A 185 -31.95 5.60 64.64
C ILE A 185 -33.03 4.66 64.10
N PHE A 186 -34.15 4.49 64.81
CA PHE A 186 -35.29 3.72 64.32
C PHE A 186 -35.97 4.37 63.10
N MET A 187 -35.97 5.71 63.03
CA MET A 187 -36.54 6.47 61.90
C MET A 187 -35.51 6.90 60.83
N ASP A 188 -34.22 6.58 60.99
CA ASP A 188 -33.18 7.02 60.05
C ASP A 188 -33.11 6.10 58.81
N TRP A 189 -33.66 6.58 57.69
CA TRP A 189 -33.60 5.90 56.39
C TRP A 189 -32.34 6.27 55.58
N LYS A 190 -31.44 7.09 56.14
CA LYS A 190 -30.21 7.48 55.45
C LYS A 190 -29.30 6.28 55.20
N SER A 191 -28.64 6.30 54.04
CA SER A 191 -27.58 5.36 53.71
C SER A 191 -26.46 5.47 54.73
N VAL A 192 -25.94 4.34 55.19
CA VAL A 192 -24.82 4.28 56.13
C VAL A 192 -23.49 4.21 55.38
N ILE A 193 -23.45 3.51 54.25
CA ILE A 193 -22.37 3.53 53.26
C ILE A 193 -22.72 4.55 52.17
N ASP A 194 -21.72 5.27 51.65
CA ASP A 194 -21.87 6.20 50.55
C ASP A 194 -22.61 5.58 49.34
N PRO A 195 -23.83 6.07 49.00
CA PRO A 195 -24.60 5.55 47.88
C PRO A 195 -23.92 5.78 46.52
N SER A 196 -22.91 6.65 46.45
CA SER A 196 -22.20 6.95 45.21
C SER A 196 -21.32 5.78 44.74
N LEU A 197 -20.88 4.88 45.63
CA LEU A 197 -20.21 3.61 45.28
C LEU A 197 -21.06 2.75 44.35
N LYS A 198 -22.33 2.50 44.73
CA LYS A 198 -23.29 1.74 43.91
C LYS A 198 -23.60 2.47 42.59
N ARG A 199 -23.72 3.80 42.63
CA ARG A 199 -23.90 4.60 41.39
C ARG A 199 -22.69 4.47 40.47
N SER A 200 -21.47 4.45 41.00
CA SER A 200 -20.25 4.31 40.21
C SER A 200 -20.15 2.93 39.54
N LEU A 201 -20.42 1.86 40.30
CA LEU A 201 -20.52 0.50 39.75
C LEU A 201 -21.59 0.40 38.66
N GLY A 202 -22.78 0.96 38.89
CA GLY A 202 -23.85 1.00 37.89
C GLY A 202 -23.49 1.82 36.64
N ARG A 203 -22.71 2.91 36.78
CA ARG A 203 -22.17 3.66 35.63
C ARG A 203 -21.14 2.82 34.86
N SER A 204 -20.26 2.12 35.56
CA SER A 204 -19.24 1.25 34.96
C SER A 204 -19.86 0.08 34.20
N GLU A 205 -20.89 -0.57 34.76
CA GLU A 205 -21.67 -1.62 34.08
C GLU A 205 -22.34 -1.09 32.80
N LYS A 206 -23.00 0.07 32.87
CA LYS A 206 -23.62 0.70 31.70
C LYS A 206 -22.58 1.05 30.64
N PHE A 207 -21.46 1.65 31.03
CA PHE A 207 -20.37 2.01 30.14
C PHE A 207 -19.79 0.77 29.43
N LEU A 208 -19.45 -0.27 30.20
CA LEU A 208 -18.90 -1.53 29.68
C LEU A 208 -19.83 -2.19 28.65
N ASN A 209 -21.13 -2.27 28.95
CA ASN A 209 -22.11 -2.83 28.03
C ASN A 209 -22.26 -2.00 26.74
N VAL A 210 -22.39 -0.68 26.86
CA VAL A 210 -22.58 0.21 25.71
C VAL A 210 -21.34 0.20 24.81
N GLN A 211 -20.13 0.32 25.37
CA GLN A 211 -18.90 0.33 24.58
C GLN A 211 -18.61 -1.02 23.93
N SER A 212 -18.82 -2.12 24.66
CA SER A 212 -18.66 -3.47 24.11
C SER A 212 -19.63 -3.72 22.95
N GLN A 213 -20.89 -3.31 23.07
CA GLN A 213 -21.88 -3.44 21.99
C GLN A 213 -21.48 -2.61 20.77
N LYS A 214 -21.08 -1.34 20.97
CA LYS A 214 -20.60 -0.46 19.89
C LYS A 214 -19.42 -1.09 19.15
N PHE A 215 -18.41 -1.56 19.88
CA PHE A 215 -17.25 -2.20 19.28
C PHE A 215 -17.61 -3.50 18.55
N THR A 216 -18.43 -4.36 19.15
CA THR A 216 -18.81 -5.65 18.55
C THR A 216 -19.56 -5.47 17.23
N LEU A 217 -20.43 -4.45 17.13
CA LEU A 217 -21.10 -4.10 15.87
C LEU A 217 -20.08 -3.65 14.82
N LYS A 218 -19.20 -2.71 15.18
CA LYS A 218 -18.12 -2.19 14.32
C LYS A 218 -17.19 -3.31 13.82
N HIS A 219 -16.76 -4.18 14.72
CA HIS A 219 -15.90 -5.32 14.42
C HIS A 219 -16.57 -6.32 13.47
N ARG A 220 -17.85 -6.63 13.69
CA ARG A 220 -18.62 -7.53 12.83
C ARG A 220 -18.74 -6.98 11.40
N GLU A 221 -18.98 -5.68 11.25
CA GLU A 221 -19.03 -5.03 9.94
C GLU A 221 -17.67 -5.08 9.24
N TYR A 222 -16.59 -4.78 9.98
CA TYR A 222 -15.22 -4.92 9.48
C TYR A 222 -14.92 -6.36 9.03
N LEU A 223 -15.25 -7.39 9.81
CA LEU A 223 -14.99 -8.78 9.43
C LEU A 223 -15.75 -9.18 8.16
N LYS A 224 -17.01 -8.78 8.02
CA LYS A 224 -17.78 -8.98 6.78
C LYS A 224 -17.12 -8.32 5.58
N LEU A 225 -16.58 -7.12 5.78
CA LEU A 225 -15.87 -6.38 4.76
C LEU A 225 -14.56 -7.07 4.39
N ASN A 226 -13.79 -7.51 5.39
CA ASN A 226 -12.50 -8.17 5.21
C ASN A 226 -12.65 -9.49 4.45
N ILE A 227 -13.66 -10.31 4.76
CA ILE A 227 -13.95 -11.56 4.02
C ILE A 227 -14.13 -11.30 2.52
N LYS A 228 -14.93 -10.29 2.16
CA LYS A 228 -15.15 -9.91 0.74
C LYS A 228 -13.89 -9.42 0.06
N ILE A 229 -12.91 -8.92 0.81
CA ILE A 229 -11.63 -8.45 0.25
C ILE A 229 -10.67 -9.62 0.12
N GLU A 230 -10.59 -10.52 1.10
CA GLU A 230 -9.83 -11.77 1.01
C GLU A 230 -10.27 -12.62 -0.18
N GLU A 231 -11.58 -12.69 -0.47
CA GLU A 231 -12.10 -13.32 -1.69
C GLU A 231 -11.56 -12.65 -2.96
N ALA A 232 -11.53 -11.31 -2.99
CA ALA A 232 -10.97 -10.56 -4.12
C ALA A 232 -9.45 -10.73 -4.25
N LEU A 233 -8.72 -10.97 -3.15
CA LEU A 233 -7.28 -11.23 -3.17
C LEU A 233 -6.95 -12.60 -3.78
N ARG A 234 -7.88 -13.56 -3.82
CA ARG A 234 -7.62 -14.91 -4.36
C ARG A 234 -7.18 -14.89 -5.83
N LYS A 235 -7.65 -13.91 -6.61
CA LYS A 235 -7.27 -13.77 -8.02
C LYS A 235 -5.76 -13.60 -8.23
N PHE A 236 -5.06 -13.02 -7.24
CA PHE A 236 -3.61 -12.83 -7.30
C PHE A 236 -2.82 -14.15 -7.31
N LYS A 237 -3.43 -15.29 -6.98
CA LYS A 237 -2.78 -16.61 -7.11
C LYS A 237 -2.56 -17.01 -8.57
N GLY A 238 -3.38 -16.51 -9.49
CA GLY A 238 -3.29 -16.80 -10.92
C GLY A 238 -2.56 -15.73 -11.74
N TYR A 239 -2.08 -14.66 -11.09
CA TYR A 239 -1.42 -13.54 -11.77
C TYR A 239 0.04 -13.89 -12.02
N GLN A 240 0.41 -13.97 -13.30
CA GLN A 240 1.72 -14.41 -13.74
C GLN A 240 2.73 -13.27 -13.72
N ALA A 241 2.38 -12.09 -14.24
CA ALA A 241 3.32 -10.96 -14.25
C ALA A 241 3.56 -10.45 -12.82
N LEU A 242 2.51 -10.36 -12.00
CA LEU A 242 2.65 -10.03 -10.57
C LEU A 242 3.59 -10.99 -9.81
N SER A 243 3.69 -12.24 -10.26
CA SER A 243 4.54 -13.26 -9.61
C SER A 243 6.03 -13.09 -9.93
N ARG A 244 6.37 -12.37 -11.01
CA ARG A 244 7.74 -12.05 -11.43
C ARG A 244 8.35 -10.91 -10.61
N LEU A 245 7.54 -10.05 -10.00
CA LEU A 245 8.01 -9.02 -9.08
C LEU A 245 8.71 -9.63 -7.87
N GLU A 246 9.65 -8.88 -7.29
CA GLU A 246 10.28 -9.23 -6.01
C GLU A 246 9.23 -9.49 -4.92
N MET A 247 9.52 -10.44 -4.01
CA MET A 247 8.55 -10.85 -2.99
C MET A 247 8.02 -9.67 -2.17
N HIS A 248 8.89 -8.74 -1.79
CA HIS A 248 8.51 -7.56 -1.04
C HIS A 248 7.57 -6.63 -1.84
N GLY A 249 7.89 -6.35 -3.11
CA GLY A 249 7.04 -5.54 -3.98
C GLY A 249 5.67 -6.18 -4.18
N ARG A 250 5.62 -7.48 -4.42
CA ARG A 250 4.37 -8.25 -4.57
C ARG A 250 3.46 -8.17 -3.34
N ASP A 251 4.02 -8.37 -2.15
CA ASP A 251 3.23 -8.35 -0.91
C ASP A 251 2.82 -6.92 -0.52
N THR A 252 3.66 -5.93 -0.84
CA THR A 252 3.32 -4.51 -0.71
C THR A 252 2.17 -4.13 -1.64
N PHE A 253 2.19 -4.56 -2.91
CA PHE A 253 1.09 -4.32 -3.87
C PHE A 253 -0.23 -4.92 -3.37
N LYS A 254 -0.21 -6.17 -2.87
CA LYS A 254 -1.40 -6.82 -2.30
C LYS A 254 -1.93 -6.05 -1.08
N THR A 255 -1.04 -5.55 -0.24
CA THR A 255 -1.42 -4.73 0.94
C THR A 255 -2.06 -3.41 0.52
N ILE A 256 -1.47 -2.71 -0.46
CA ILE A 256 -2.07 -1.50 -1.05
C ILE A 256 -3.45 -1.80 -1.64
N TYR A 257 -3.58 -2.87 -2.42
CA TYR A 257 -4.85 -3.31 -2.99
C TYR A 257 -5.91 -3.53 -1.89
N ARG A 258 -5.54 -4.27 -0.83
CA ARG A 258 -6.42 -4.56 0.31
C ARG A 258 -6.90 -3.27 0.98
N LEU A 259 -5.98 -2.37 1.30
CA LEU A 259 -6.28 -1.11 2.00
C LEU A 259 -7.08 -0.14 1.14
N ILE A 260 -6.78 -0.01 -0.15
CA ILE A 260 -7.56 0.81 -1.09
C ILE A 260 -8.99 0.26 -1.23
N LYS A 261 -9.15 -1.06 -1.31
CA LYS A 261 -10.49 -1.68 -1.35
C LYS A 261 -11.25 -1.52 -0.04
N LEU A 262 -10.57 -1.59 1.10
CA LEU A 262 -11.14 -1.28 2.41
C LEU A 262 -11.61 0.17 2.45
N TRP A 263 -10.76 1.12 2.07
CA TRP A 263 -11.08 2.54 2.01
C TRP A 263 -12.28 2.84 1.12
N GLU A 264 -12.30 2.31 -0.11
CA GLU A 264 -13.40 2.48 -1.07
C GLU A 264 -14.74 2.00 -0.49
N LYS A 265 -14.77 0.79 0.08
CA LYS A 265 -16.00 0.22 0.64
C LYS A 265 -16.39 0.88 1.98
N ASN A 266 -15.41 1.39 2.73
CA ASN A 266 -15.65 2.07 4.00
C ASN A 266 -16.28 3.46 3.82
N GLN A 267 -16.08 4.12 2.67
CA GLN A 267 -16.80 5.37 2.37
C GLN A 267 -18.33 5.21 2.39
N ARG A 268 -18.83 4.02 2.00
CA ARG A 268 -20.27 3.72 1.98
C ARG A 268 -20.78 3.20 3.32
N THR A 269 -20.01 2.31 3.95
CA THR A 269 -20.45 1.60 5.17
C THR A 269 -20.13 2.35 6.45
N LYS A 270 -19.08 3.19 6.46
CA LYS A 270 -18.56 3.92 7.63
C LYS A 270 -18.27 3.01 8.83
N SER A 271 -17.95 1.74 8.56
CA SER A 271 -17.64 0.71 9.55
C SER A 271 -16.33 0.98 10.30
N LEU A 272 -15.38 1.70 9.70
CA LEU A 272 -14.12 2.10 10.29
C LEU A 272 -13.99 3.64 10.29
N PRO A 273 -13.22 4.23 11.23
CA PRO A 273 -12.90 5.64 11.18
C PRO A 273 -12.04 5.92 9.95
N GLU A 274 -12.39 6.94 9.18
CA GLU A 274 -11.70 7.26 7.93
C GLU A 274 -10.21 7.56 8.18
N PHE A 275 -9.90 8.27 9.27
CA PHE A 275 -8.54 8.63 9.65
C PHE A 275 -7.62 7.40 9.83
N GLU A 276 -8.09 6.34 10.48
CA GLU A 276 -7.29 5.12 10.70
C GLU A 276 -6.92 4.43 9.38
N LEU A 277 -7.86 4.35 8.42
CA LEU A 277 -7.59 3.78 7.10
C LEU A 277 -6.59 4.61 6.31
N VAL A 278 -6.70 5.93 6.38
CA VAL A 278 -5.77 6.86 5.73
C VAL A 278 -4.37 6.70 6.32
N GLN A 279 -4.26 6.63 7.65
CA GLN A 279 -2.99 6.46 8.33
C GLN A 279 -2.36 5.08 8.02
N ALA A 280 -3.15 4.00 8.02
CA ALA A 280 -2.69 2.68 7.64
C ALA A 280 -2.07 2.68 6.24
N LEU A 281 -2.75 3.24 5.23
CA LEU A 281 -2.22 3.28 3.87
C LEU A 281 -0.97 4.16 3.75
N LYS A 282 -0.91 5.29 4.47
CA LYS A 282 0.29 6.15 4.53
C LYS A 282 1.48 5.47 5.21
N ASN A 283 1.24 4.55 6.14
CA ASN A 283 2.29 3.79 6.83
C ASN A 283 2.85 2.63 6.00
N VAL A 284 2.09 2.11 5.03
CA VAL A 284 2.57 1.02 4.16
C VAL A 284 3.67 1.50 3.22
N ILE A 285 3.43 2.61 2.52
CA ILE A 285 4.36 3.07 1.48
C ILE A 285 4.22 4.58 1.22
N HIS A 286 5.35 5.23 0.95
CA HIS A 286 5.37 6.61 0.46
C HIS A 286 4.81 6.68 -0.97
N PRO A 287 4.05 7.73 -1.37
CA PRO A 287 3.43 7.80 -2.70
C PRO A 287 4.41 7.64 -3.87
N GLU A 288 5.64 8.15 -3.74
CA GLU A 288 6.67 8.00 -4.79
C GLU A 288 7.07 6.54 -5.01
N LYS A 289 7.33 5.80 -3.92
CA LYS A 289 7.65 4.37 -3.98
C LYS A 289 6.47 3.54 -4.48
N ALA A 290 5.24 3.96 -4.18
CA ALA A 290 4.04 3.31 -4.73
C ALA A 290 3.97 3.46 -6.25
N ILE A 291 4.30 4.65 -6.78
CA ILE A 291 4.39 4.90 -8.22
C ILE A 291 5.48 4.02 -8.85
N GLU A 292 6.66 3.94 -8.24
CA GLU A 292 7.75 3.06 -8.70
C GLU A 292 7.29 1.60 -8.77
N LEU A 293 6.68 1.07 -7.70
CA LEU A 293 6.13 -0.29 -7.69
C LEU A 293 5.07 -0.52 -8.77
N PHE A 294 4.18 0.44 -9.02
CA PHE A 294 3.19 0.32 -10.09
C PHE A 294 3.83 0.36 -11.48
N LYS A 295 4.90 1.13 -11.66
CA LYS A 295 5.69 1.15 -12.90
C LYS A 295 6.42 -0.17 -13.10
N GLU A 296 7.08 -0.71 -12.08
CA GLU A 296 7.72 -2.03 -12.16
C GLU A 296 6.71 -3.11 -12.58
N TYR A 297 5.51 -3.10 -12.01
CA TYR A 297 4.47 -4.05 -12.40
C TYR A 297 3.98 -3.81 -13.85
N TYR A 298 3.86 -2.56 -14.28
CA TYR A 298 3.56 -2.22 -15.67
C TYR A 298 4.64 -2.74 -16.63
N GLU A 299 5.93 -2.54 -16.32
CA GLU A 299 7.05 -3.02 -17.12
C GLU A 299 7.10 -4.54 -17.22
N GLU A 300 6.74 -5.27 -16.15
CA GLU A 300 6.61 -6.73 -16.19
C GLU A 300 5.47 -7.20 -17.12
N LEU A 301 4.33 -6.51 -17.12
CA LEU A 301 3.22 -6.79 -18.02
C LEU A 301 3.59 -6.46 -19.48
N LEU A 302 4.27 -5.35 -19.69
CA LEU A 302 4.75 -4.92 -21.01
C LEU A 302 5.80 -5.90 -21.57
N SER A 303 6.75 -6.31 -20.74
CA SER A 303 7.75 -7.33 -21.08
C SER A 303 7.10 -8.67 -21.41
N SER A 304 6.07 -9.05 -20.66
CA SER A 304 5.29 -10.26 -20.91
C SER A 304 4.53 -10.19 -22.25
N LEU A 305 3.95 -9.03 -22.61
CA LEU A 305 3.34 -8.82 -23.93
C LEU A 305 4.35 -9.07 -25.06
N TYR A 306 5.53 -8.46 -24.97
CA TYR A 306 6.56 -8.60 -26.01
C TYR A 306 7.13 -10.01 -26.08
N GLU A 307 7.31 -10.68 -24.95
CA GLU A 307 7.68 -12.10 -24.90
C GLU A 307 6.66 -12.97 -25.67
N ARG A 308 5.35 -12.72 -25.48
CA ARG A 308 4.31 -13.43 -26.24
C ARG A 308 4.34 -13.11 -27.73
N SER A 309 4.59 -11.85 -28.09
CA SER A 309 4.75 -11.44 -29.48
C SER A 309 5.95 -12.11 -30.17
N ARG A 310 7.06 -12.32 -29.45
CA ARG A 310 8.22 -13.09 -29.96
C ARG A 310 7.86 -14.57 -30.15
N LEU A 311 7.21 -15.18 -29.16
CA LEU A 311 6.87 -16.60 -29.20
C LEU A 311 5.98 -16.99 -30.39
N ILE A 312 5.07 -16.13 -30.84
CA ILE A 312 4.23 -16.41 -32.02
C ILE A 312 5.00 -16.35 -33.35
N LYS A 313 6.17 -15.69 -33.36
CA LYS A 313 7.07 -15.57 -34.53
C LYS A 313 8.09 -16.70 -34.60
N ASP A 314 8.33 -17.40 -33.50
CA ASP A 314 9.26 -18.53 -33.47
C ASP A 314 8.71 -19.70 -34.29
N SER A 315 9.46 -20.08 -35.31
CA SER A 315 9.17 -21.19 -36.23
C SER A 315 8.90 -22.52 -35.53
N ASN A 316 9.47 -22.74 -34.33
CA ASN A 316 9.33 -23.96 -33.54
C ASN A 316 8.08 -23.99 -32.64
N TYR A 317 7.35 -22.87 -32.52
CA TYR A 317 6.19 -22.80 -31.64
C TYR A 317 4.94 -23.40 -32.31
N LEU A 318 4.91 -24.74 -32.41
CA LEU A 318 3.82 -25.55 -33.00
C LEU A 318 2.42 -25.16 -32.47
N GLN A 319 2.34 -24.70 -31.22
CA GLN A 319 1.10 -24.28 -30.57
C GLN A 319 0.49 -22.99 -31.17
N ALA A 320 1.25 -22.10 -31.82
CA ALA A 320 0.71 -20.87 -32.40
C ALA A 320 -0.08 -21.13 -33.70
N LYS A 321 0.24 -22.23 -34.38
CA LYS A 321 -0.36 -22.62 -35.67
C LYS A 321 -1.61 -23.49 -35.50
N ASP A 322 -1.70 -24.24 -34.40
CA ASP A 322 -2.85 -25.09 -34.07
C ASP A 322 -3.95 -24.34 -33.28
N VAL A 323 -5.21 -24.74 -33.45
CA VAL A 323 -6.38 -24.14 -32.79
C VAL A 323 -6.29 -24.26 -31.27
N ILE A 324 -5.82 -25.41 -30.76
CA ILE A 324 -5.72 -25.68 -29.31
C ILE A 324 -4.65 -24.78 -28.68
N GLY A 325 -3.47 -24.69 -29.29
CA GLY A 325 -2.39 -23.86 -28.76
C GLY A 325 -2.70 -22.36 -28.84
N ARG A 326 -3.42 -21.91 -29.88
CA ARG A 326 -4.00 -20.56 -29.91
C ARG A 326 -4.95 -20.31 -28.74
N GLY A 327 -5.80 -21.28 -28.40
CA GLY A 327 -6.69 -21.21 -27.23
C GLY A 327 -5.93 -20.98 -25.92
N LEU A 328 -4.85 -21.75 -25.69
CA LEU A 328 -4.00 -21.59 -24.51
C LEU A 328 -3.30 -20.22 -24.46
N MET A 329 -2.83 -19.71 -25.61
CA MET A 329 -2.28 -18.35 -25.67
C MET A 329 -3.31 -17.28 -25.34
N GLN A 330 -4.54 -17.44 -25.81
CA GLN A 330 -5.63 -16.51 -25.49
C GLN A 330 -5.94 -16.49 -24.00
N GLU A 331 -5.96 -17.65 -23.34
CA GLU A 331 -6.15 -17.72 -21.89
C GLU A 331 -5.07 -16.96 -21.13
N VAL A 332 -3.81 -17.11 -21.53
CA VAL A 332 -2.69 -16.37 -20.94
C VAL A 332 -2.82 -14.87 -21.17
N LEU A 333 -3.13 -14.42 -22.39
CA LEU A 333 -3.34 -13.00 -22.70
C LEU A 333 -4.54 -12.42 -21.94
N ASN A 334 -5.64 -13.17 -21.80
CA ASN A 334 -6.77 -12.78 -20.97
C ASN A 334 -6.38 -12.65 -19.49
N GLY A 335 -5.48 -13.51 -19.01
CA GLY A 335 -4.83 -13.37 -17.71
C GLY A 335 -4.09 -12.04 -17.57
N TYR A 336 -3.20 -11.70 -18.51
CA TYR A 336 -2.49 -10.42 -18.51
C TYR A 336 -3.43 -9.22 -18.62
N ARG A 337 -4.49 -9.27 -19.44
CA ARG A 337 -5.50 -8.20 -19.49
C ARG A 337 -6.20 -8.01 -18.14
N ALA A 338 -6.56 -9.11 -17.47
CA ALA A 338 -7.15 -9.03 -16.13
C ALA A 338 -6.18 -8.43 -15.08
N GLU A 339 -4.87 -8.71 -15.22
CA GLU A 339 -3.80 -8.07 -14.45
C GLU A 339 -3.72 -6.56 -14.74
N THR A 340 -3.66 -6.17 -16.02
CA THR A 340 -3.62 -4.77 -16.50
C THR A 340 -4.82 -3.97 -15.99
N HIS A 341 -6.04 -4.50 -16.11
CA HIS A 341 -7.23 -3.86 -15.54
C HIS A 341 -7.16 -3.71 -14.02
N THR A 342 -6.57 -4.69 -13.33
CA THR A 342 -6.40 -4.61 -11.87
C THR A 342 -5.40 -3.54 -11.47
N LEU A 343 -4.28 -3.46 -12.18
CA LEU A 343 -3.28 -2.41 -11.99
C LEU A 343 -3.88 -1.04 -12.27
N GLY A 344 -4.54 -0.83 -13.42
CA GLY A 344 -5.21 0.42 -13.77
C GLY A 344 -6.26 0.86 -12.75
N ALA A 345 -7.09 -0.09 -12.29
CA ALA A 345 -8.07 0.19 -11.23
C ALA A 345 -7.42 0.62 -9.91
N ILE A 346 -6.28 0.03 -9.53
CA ILE A 346 -5.56 0.41 -8.33
C ILE A 346 -4.85 1.76 -8.49
N VAL A 347 -4.17 2.01 -9.60
CA VAL A 347 -3.53 3.30 -9.89
C VAL A 347 -4.54 4.44 -9.83
N SER A 348 -5.70 4.26 -10.48
CA SER A 348 -6.80 5.24 -10.45
C SER A 348 -7.34 5.47 -9.04
N LYS A 349 -7.57 4.40 -8.28
CA LYS A 349 -8.08 4.49 -6.90
C LYS A 349 -7.06 5.04 -5.91
N TYR A 350 -5.78 4.75 -6.10
CA TYR A 350 -4.71 5.31 -5.29
C TYR A 350 -4.52 6.80 -5.58
N ARG A 351 -4.64 7.23 -6.85
CA ARG A 351 -4.72 8.65 -7.21
C ARG A 351 -5.92 9.32 -6.53
N GLU A 352 -7.11 8.72 -6.60
CA GLU A 352 -8.31 9.23 -5.92
C GLU A 352 -8.09 9.37 -4.40
N PHE A 353 -7.41 8.39 -3.79
CA PHE A 353 -7.02 8.43 -2.39
C PHE A 353 -6.10 9.61 -2.07
N LEU A 354 -5.04 9.84 -2.86
CA LEU A 354 -4.12 10.96 -2.65
C LEU A 354 -4.85 12.30 -2.72
N LEU A 355 -5.70 12.49 -3.73
CA LEU A 355 -6.46 13.74 -3.92
C LEU A 355 -7.45 14.01 -2.77
N ARG A 356 -8.14 12.97 -2.29
CA ARG A 356 -9.13 13.14 -1.20
C ARG A 356 -8.53 13.27 0.18
N THR A 357 -7.28 12.87 0.36
CA THR A 357 -6.55 12.89 1.64
C THR A 357 -5.43 13.92 1.66
N ASP A 358 -5.39 14.77 0.64
CA ASP A 358 -4.46 15.88 0.52
C ASP A 358 -4.68 16.89 1.67
N PRO A 359 -3.60 17.41 2.27
CA PRO A 359 -3.72 18.45 3.28
C PRO A 359 -4.32 19.76 2.74
N ASP A 360 -4.19 20.05 1.44
CA ASP A 360 -4.77 21.25 0.82
C ASP A 360 -6.28 21.06 0.59
N PRO A 361 -7.14 21.87 1.25
CA PRO A 361 -8.59 21.78 1.07
C PRO A 361 -9.04 22.10 -0.37
N TYR A 362 -8.28 22.89 -1.14
CA TYR A 362 -8.61 23.21 -2.54
C TYR A 362 -8.31 22.06 -3.50
N VAL A 363 -7.44 21.13 -3.11
CA VAL A 363 -7.21 19.87 -3.82
C VAL A 363 -8.28 18.84 -3.43
N ARG A 364 -8.63 18.80 -2.14
CA ARG A 364 -9.63 17.88 -1.58
C ARG A 364 -11.06 18.15 -2.04
N SER A 365 -11.40 19.42 -2.29
CA SER A 365 -12.76 19.87 -2.60
C SER A 365 -13.10 19.68 -4.07
N ARG A 366 -14.15 18.89 -4.37
CA ARG A 366 -14.81 18.90 -5.69
C ARG A 366 -15.94 19.92 -5.66
N TRP A 367 -15.68 21.15 -6.10
CA TRP A 367 -16.78 22.09 -6.33
C TRP A 367 -17.52 21.71 -7.63
N GLY A 368 -18.85 21.70 -7.56
CA GLY A 368 -19.72 21.11 -8.57
C GLY A 368 -19.59 21.71 -9.97
N PHE A 369 -19.95 20.88 -10.95
CA PHE A 369 -19.92 21.07 -12.40
C PHE A 369 -18.55 20.82 -13.05
N ALA A 370 -18.34 19.54 -13.41
CA ALA A 370 -17.22 18.97 -14.14
C ALA A 370 -15.83 19.10 -13.47
N GLU A 371 -15.32 17.96 -12.98
CA GLU A 371 -13.90 17.52 -12.89
C GLU A 371 -12.71 18.44 -12.60
N TRP A 372 -12.86 19.70 -12.18
CA TRP A 372 -11.69 20.55 -11.93
C TRP A 372 -11.37 20.66 -10.44
N ILE A 373 -10.23 20.06 -10.06
CA ILE A 373 -9.51 20.33 -8.82
C ILE A 373 -9.23 21.85 -8.80
N VAL A 374 -9.61 22.54 -7.73
CA VAL A 374 -9.50 24.01 -7.67
C VAL A 374 -8.05 24.46 -7.40
N GLY A 375 -7.26 23.61 -6.73
CA GLY A 375 -5.81 23.78 -6.52
C GLY A 375 -4.93 23.11 -7.57
N GLN A 376 -3.62 23.38 -7.53
CA GLN A 376 -2.66 22.66 -8.39
C GLN A 376 -2.59 21.18 -7.98
N GLU A 377 -2.86 20.28 -8.93
CA GLU A 377 -2.80 18.85 -8.66
C GLU A 377 -1.36 18.42 -8.24
N PRO A 378 -1.22 17.62 -7.15
CA PRO A 378 0.06 17.12 -6.68
C PRO A 378 0.84 16.37 -7.77
N LEU A 379 2.17 16.52 -7.79
CA LEU A 379 3.03 15.88 -8.79
C LEU A 379 2.82 14.36 -8.87
N ASN A 380 2.67 13.70 -7.71
CA ASN A 380 2.44 12.26 -7.64
C ASN A 380 1.09 11.83 -8.23
N ALA A 381 0.05 12.64 -8.06
CA ALA A 381 -1.25 12.38 -8.68
C ALA A 381 -1.20 12.54 -10.21
N LYS A 382 -0.45 13.53 -10.72
CA LYS A 382 -0.17 13.68 -12.16
C LYS A 382 0.61 12.50 -12.74
N LYS A 383 1.64 12.02 -12.02
CA LYS A 383 2.42 10.83 -12.40
C LYS A 383 1.55 9.58 -12.49
N LEU A 384 0.62 9.39 -11.55
CA LEU A 384 -0.35 8.28 -11.57
C LEU A 384 -1.35 8.42 -12.72
N LEU A 385 -1.77 9.64 -13.07
CA LEU A 385 -2.62 9.89 -14.24
C LEU A 385 -1.91 9.50 -15.55
N ALA A 386 -0.65 9.91 -15.71
CA ALA A 386 0.17 9.53 -16.86
C ALA A 386 0.33 8.00 -16.95
N LEU A 387 0.66 7.34 -15.83
CA LEU A 387 0.73 5.87 -15.77
C LEU A 387 -0.61 5.21 -16.09
N GLY A 388 -1.73 5.83 -15.72
CA GLY A 388 -3.07 5.38 -16.10
C GLY A 388 -3.25 5.28 -17.62
N TYR A 389 -2.84 6.32 -18.36
CA TYR A 389 -2.87 6.31 -19.83
C TYR A 389 -1.93 5.27 -20.44
N GLU A 390 -0.74 5.08 -19.85
CA GLU A 390 0.20 4.02 -20.27
C GLU A 390 -0.40 2.62 -20.11
N ILE A 391 -1.09 2.37 -18.99
CA ILE A 391 -1.80 1.11 -18.71
C ILE A 391 -2.95 0.88 -19.70
N GLU A 392 -3.72 1.93 -20.03
CA GLU A 392 -4.78 1.85 -21.05
C GLU A 392 -4.22 1.51 -22.43
N SER A 393 -3.09 2.14 -22.81
CA SER A 393 -2.37 1.81 -24.05
C SER A 393 -1.93 0.35 -24.08
N LEU A 394 -1.39 -0.16 -22.96
CA LEU A 394 -1.01 -1.58 -22.83
C LEU A 394 -2.19 -2.54 -23.00
N ASP A 395 -3.37 -2.22 -22.46
CA ASP A 395 -4.57 -3.05 -22.68
C ASP A 395 -4.97 -3.09 -24.16
N GLN A 396 -4.87 -1.97 -24.87
CA GLN A 396 -5.11 -1.92 -26.32
C GLN A 396 -4.11 -2.79 -27.10
N LEU A 397 -2.84 -2.80 -26.71
CA LEU A 397 -1.82 -3.66 -27.34
C LEU A 397 -2.09 -5.15 -27.06
N LEU A 398 -2.46 -5.51 -25.84
CA LEU A 398 -2.86 -6.88 -25.48
C LEU A 398 -4.09 -7.33 -26.29
N GLU A 399 -5.05 -6.44 -26.50
CA GLU A 399 -6.22 -6.69 -27.33
C GLU A 399 -5.84 -6.88 -28.81
N LYS A 400 -5.01 -5.99 -29.38
CA LYS A 400 -4.51 -6.11 -30.76
C LYS A 400 -3.77 -7.45 -30.98
N LEU A 401 -2.92 -7.85 -30.03
CA LEU A 401 -2.22 -9.14 -30.08
C LEU A 401 -3.21 -10.31 -29.98
N SER A 402 -4.16 -10.24 -29.04
CA SER A 402 -5.22 -11.24 -28.87
C SER A 402 -6.02 -11.44 -30.16
N GLN A 403 -6.48 -10.36 -30.80
CA GLN A 403 -7.20 -10.43 -32.07
C GLN A 403 -6.34 -11.05 -33.18
N SER A 404 -5.06 -10.68 -33.26
CA SER A 404 -4.12 -11.21 -34.26
C SER A 404 -3.91 -12.72 -34.08
N ILE A 405 -3.76 -13.18 -32.84
CA ILE A 405 -3.63 -14.61 -32.55
C ILE A 405 -4.93 -15.34 -32.90
N GLN A 406 -6.11 -14.79 -32.59
CA GLN A 406 -7.40 -15.42 -32.94
C GLN A 406 -7.58 -15.58 -34.45
N GLN A 407 -7.19 -14.57 -35.23
CA GLN A 407 -7.24 -14.62 -36.70
C GLN A 407 -6.27 -15.68 -37.26
N GLY A 408 -5.17 -15.94 -36.56
CA GLY A 408 -4.16 -16.93 -36.94
C GLY A 408 -3.30 -16.49 -38.14
N PRO A 409 -2.37 -17.35 -38.58
CA PRO A 409 -1.53 -17.04 -39.73
C PRO A 409 -2.38 -17.05 -41.01
N LEU A 410 -2.60 -15.88 -41.61
CA LEU A 410 -3.31 -15.76 -42.89
C LEU A 410 -2.47 -16.37 -44.02
N HIS A 411 -2.88 -17.51 -44.58
CA HIS A 411 -2.24 -18.12 -45.77
C HIS A 411 -2.26 -17.23 -47.03
N ARG A 412 -2.98 -16.09 -47.03
CA ARG A 412 -2.99 -15.08 -48.11
C ARG A 412 -2.16 -13.83 -47.81
N GLY A 413 -1.42 -13.79 -46.69
CA GLY A 413 -0.72 -12.59 -46.20
C GLY A 413 0.47 -12.12 -47.04
N GLU A 414 1.16 -13.01 -47.76
CA GLU A 414 2.38 -12.65 -48.52
C GLU A 414 2.11 -11.64 -49.65
N PHE A 415 1.00 -11.77 -50.36
CA PHE A 415 0.59 -10.81 -51.41
C PHE A 415 0.25 -9.43 -50.83
N ASN A 416 -0.29 -9.37 -49.61
CA ASN A 416 -0.61 -8.10 -48.97
C ASN A 416 0.66 -7.44 -48.41
N ILE A 417 1.58 -8.21 -47.82
CA ILE A 417 2.85 -7.70 -47.30
C ILE A 417 3.69 -7.07 -48.43
N ALA A 418 3.82 -7.74 -49.59
CA ALA A 418 4.59 -7.18 -50.70
C ALA A 418 3.98 -5.88 -51.25
N LYS A 419 2.65 -5.74 -51.22
CA LYS A 419 1.97 -4.51 -51.61
C LYS A 419 2.21 -3.40 -50.59
N ILE A 420 2.03 -3.68 -49.30
CA ILE A 420 2.27 -2.74 -48.20
C ILE A 420 3.73 -2.28 -48.21
N SER A 421 4.69 -3.19 -48.38
CA SER A 421 6.11 -2.86 -48.51
C SER A 421 6.38 -1.84 -49.62
N ARG A 422 5.79 -2.01 -50.81
CA ARG A 422 5.95 -1.03 -51.91
C ARG A 422 5.33 0.33 -51.58
N GLU A 423 4.21 0.34 -50.88
CA GLU A 423 3.56 1.58 -50.43
C GLU A 423 4.40 2.29 -49.37
N ILE A 424 5.04 1.54 -48.45
CA ILE A 424 6.01 2.06 -47.48
C ILE A 424 7.22 2.66 -48.20
N ASP A 425 7.85 1.90 -49.11
CA ASP A 425 9.03 2.36 -49.87
C ASP A 425 8.72 3.64 -50.65
N LYS A 426 7.52 3.70 -51.26
CA LYS A 426 7.04 4.89 -51.96
C LYS A 426 6.89 6.07 -51.01
N ALA A 427 6.25 5.89 -49.85
CA ALA A 427 6.07 6.96 -48.87
C ALA A 427 7.42 7.48 -48.34
N ILE A 428 8.37 6.59 -48.03
CA ILE A 428 9.73 6.96 -47.61
C ILE A 428 10.46 7.71 -48.72
N HIS A 429 10.36 7.25 -49.98
CA HIS A 429 10.96 7.94 -51.11
C HIS A 429 10.37 9.34 -51.30
N GLU A 430 9.05 9.48 -51.18
CA GLU A 430 8.37 10.77 -51.23
C GLU A 430 8.79 11.69 -50.08
N MET A 431 8.96 11.17 -48.86
CA MET A 431 9.53 11.92 -47.73
C MET A 431 10.93 12.44 -48.05
N GLY A 432 11.79 11.59 -48.61
CA GLY A 432 13.19 11.90 -48.91
C GLY A 432 13.40 12.83 -50.11
N GLN A 433 12.36 13.29 -50.80
CA GLN A 433 12.53 14.19 -51.93
C GLN A 433 13.09 15.56 -51.50
N PRO A 434 14.09 16.09 -52.24
CA PRO A 434 14.64 17.40 -51.94
C PRO A 434 13.57 18.49 -52.11
N LEU A 435 13.65 19.55 -51.32
CA LEU A 435 12.75 20.72 -51.34
C LEU A 435 11.31 20.46 -50.86
N ASN A 436 11.03 19.33 -50.21
CA ASN A 436 9.76 19.12 -49.54
C ASN A 436 9.53 20.17 -48.46
N SER A 437 8.31 20.72 -48.41
CA SER A 437 7.91 21.56 -47.27
C SER A 437 7.62 20.68 -46.05
N ARG A 438 7.77 21.23 -44.83
CA ARG A 438 7.40 20.52 -43.59
C ARG A 438 5.98 19.97 -43.60
N GLN A 439 5.03 20.67 -44.24
CA GLN A 439 3.64 20.22 -44.34
C GLN A 439 3.50 18.99 -45.25
N VAL A 440 4.18 18.98 -46.39
CA VAL A 440 4.20 17.84 -47.31
C VAL A 440 4.90 16.64 -46.65
N MET A 441 6.03 16.87 -45.97
CA MET A 441 6.70 15.85 -45.17
C MET A 441 5.76 15.23 -44.13
N ARG A 442 4.98 16.06 -43.42
CA ARG A 442 4.00 15.59 -42.44
C ARG A 442 2.94 14.67 -43.05
N LEU A 443 2.46 14.99 -44.26
CA LEU A 443 1.47 14.15 -44.97
C LEU A 443 2.06 12.79 -45.36
N HIS A 444 3.25 12.76 -45.93
CA HIS A 444 3.91 11.50 -46.29
C HIS A 444 4.31 10.67 -45.07
N ALA A 445 4.75 11.33 -43.97
CA ALA A 445 5.02 10.67 -42.71
C ALA A 445 3.76 10.02 -42.11
N GLU A 446 2.61 10.69 -42.17
CA GLU A 446 1.35 10.11 -41.70
C GLU A 446 0.95 8.88 -42.53
N GLU A 447 1.10 8.94 -43.86
CA GLU A 447 0.83 7.79 -44.74
C GLU A 447 1.80 6.63 -44.45
N PHE A 448 3.11 6.92 -44.33
CA PHE A 448 4.12 5.95 -43.93
C PHE A 448 3.75 5.23 -42.63
N LEU A 449 3.38 5.98 -41.58
CA LEU A 449 3.04 5.40 -40.29
C LEU A 449 1.78 4.53 -40.35
N LYS A 450 0.76 4.91 -41.14
CA LYS A 450 -0.42 4.08 -41.37
C LYS A 450 -0.06 2.76 -42.03
N ARG A 451 0.77 2.78 -43.08
CA ARG A 451 1.23 1.57 -43.77
C ARG A 451 2.13 0.70 -42.91
N LEU A 452 2.97 1.32 -42.07
CA LEU A 452 3.80 0.60 -41.12
C LEU A 452 2.94 -0.09 -40.04
N GLU A 453 1.88 0.55 -39.56
CA GLU A 453 0.92 -0.07 -38.63
C GLU A 453 0.19 -1.27 -39.28
N GLU A 454 -0.14 -1.20 -40.57
CA GLU A 454 -0.76 -2.31 -41.33
C GLU A 454 0.11 -3.58 -41.38
N LEU A 455 1.44 -3.48 -41.24
CA LEU A 455 2.32 -4.65 -41.13
C LEU A 455 2.09 -5.43 -39.83
N ASN A 456 1.50 -4.79 -38.80
CA ASN A 456 1.14 -5.38 -37.52
C ASN A 456 2.31 -6.21 -36.91
N GLU A 457 3.46 -5.56 -36.71
CA GLU A 457 4.65 -6.21 -36.15
C GLU A 457 4.34 -6.99 -34.86
N LEU A 458 3.53 -6.39 -33.98
CA LEU A 458 3.11 -7.00 -32.72
C LEU A 458 2.41 -8.35 -32.94
N GLY A 459 1.42 -8.40 -33.83
CA GLY A 459 0.59 -9.58 -34.07
C GLY A 459 1.05 -10.52 -35.18
N SER A 460 2.07 -10.14 -35.96
CA SER A 460 2.57 -10.95 -37.07
C SER A 460 3.21 -12.26 -36.62
N PHE A 461 2.92 -13.32 -37.38
CA PHE A 461 3.56 -14.64 -37.27
C PHE A 461 4.84 -14.76 -38.12
N ASN A 462 5.11 -13.79 -39.00
CA ASN A 462 6.30 -13.81 -39.85
C ASN A 462 7.46 -13.08 -39.13
N PRO A 463 8.56 -13.79 -38.78
CA PRO A 463 9.69 -13.19 -38.09
C PRO A 463 10.37 -12.08 -38.91
N GLN A 464 10.36 -12.18 -40.25
CA GLN A 464 10.98 -11.18 -41.13
C GLN A 464 10.36 -9.78 -41.04
N ILE A 465 9.14 -9.67 -40.48
CA ILE A 465 8.50 -8.35 -40.32
C ILE A 465 9.27 -7.49 -39.33
N VAL A 466 9.86 -8.08 -38.29
CA VAL A 466 10.64 -7.34 -37.28
C VAL A 466 11.83 -6.64 -37.96
N ASP A 467 12.62 -7.39 -38.73
CA ASP A 467 13.76 -6.83 -39.46
C ASP A 467 13.33 -5.73 -40.45
N ARG A 468 12.24 -5.96 -41.19
CA ARG A 468 11.70 -4.98 -42.15
C ARG A 468 11.27 -3.69 -41.47
N VAL A 469 10.56 -3.77 -40.34
CA VAL A 469 10.11 -2.59 -39.60
C VAL A 469 11.31 -1.78 -39.10
N GLY A 470 12.36 -2.43 -38.61
CA GLY A 470 13.60 -1.75 -38.21
C GLY A 470 14.26 -0.99 -39.36
N VAL A 471 14.36 -1.63 -40.54
CA VAL A 471 14.87 -0.98 -41.76
C VAL A 471 14.00 0.22 -42.15
N TYR A 472 12.68 0.06 -42.18
CA TYR A 472 11.76 1.13 -42.54
C TYR A 472 11.79 2.31 -41.58
N LEU A 473 11.83 2.07 -40.27
CA LEU A 473 11.98 3.12 -39.27
C LEU A 473 13.31 3.87 -39.46
N SER A 474 14.41 3.14 -39.68
CA SER A 474 15.73 3.74 -39.89
C SER A 474 15.77 4.60 -41.16
N GLN A 475 15.21 4.11 -42.27
CA GLN A 475 15.13 4.84 -43.53
C GLN A 475 14.21 6.07 -43.43
N ALA A 476 13.07 5.96 -42.75
CA ALA A 476 12.15 7.07 -42.56
C ALA A 476 12.78 8.18 -41.69
N LEU A 477 13.51 7.83 -40.62
CA LEU A 477 14.24 8.80 -39.82
C LEU A 477 15.38 9.48 -40.59
N ARG A 478 16.03 8.76 -41.50
CA ARG A 478 16.99 9.36 -42.45
C ARG A 478 16.30 10.32 -43.40
N ALA A 479 15.15 9.95 -43.97
CA ALA A 479 14.40 10.81 -44.87
C ALA A 479 13.92 12.09 -44.16
N ASP A 480 13.59 11.99 -42.87
CA ASP A 480 13.09 13.07 -42.02
C ASP A 480 14.19 13.78 -41.19
N TRP A 481 15.45 13.71 -41.63
CA TRP A 481 16.60 14.31 -40.92
C TRP A 481 16.51 15.85 -40.77
N GLN A 482 15.77 16.51 -41.67
CA GLN A 482 15.68 17.96 -41.71
C GLN A 482 14.63 18.52 -40.75
N TYR A 483 13.48 17.84 -40.62
CA TYR A 483 12.30 18.38 -39.93
C TYR A 483 11.91 17.57 -38.69
N HIS A 484 12.32 16.30 -38.59
CA HIS A 484 12.00 15.41 -37.48
C HIS A 484 10.50 15.31 -37.17
N VAL A 485 9.64 15.44 -38.19
CA VAL A 485 8.18 15.45 -38.07
C VAL A 485 7.63 14.10 -37.56
N LEU A 486 8.32 12.98 -37.78
CA LEU A 486 7.93 11.67 -37.24
C LEU A 486 7.75 11.73 -35.71
N HIS A 487 8.59 12.50 -35.01
CA HIS A 487 8.51 12.66 -33.57
C HIS A 487 7.30 13.47 -33.09
N ASP A 488 6.58 14.16 -33.99
CA ASP A 488 5.32 14.84 -33.68
C ASP A 488 4.13 13.86 -33.56
N PHE A 489 4.26 12.62 -34.07
CA PHE A 489 3.16 11.66 -34.12
C PHE A 489 3.20 10.67 -32.94
N PRO A 490 2.12 10.55 -32.15
CA PRO A 490 2.00 9.50 -31.13
C PRO A 490 2.11 8.08 -31.69
N LEU A 491 1.62 7.87 -32.92
CA LEU A 491 1.69 6.58 -33.61
C LEU A 491 3.15 6.15 -33.86
N TYR A 492 4.04 7.07 -34.21
CA TYR A 492 5.46 6.76 -34.39
C TYR A 492 6.10 6.25 -33.09
N HIS A 493 5.87 6.95 -31.97
CA HIS A 493 6.42 6.53 -30.68
C HIS A 493 5.89 5.17 -30.25
N SER A 494 4.62 4.88 -30.52
CA SER A 494 4.01 3.57 -30.27
C SER A 494 4.66 2.47 -31.12
N LEU A 495 4.79 2.67 -32.44
CA LEU A 495 5.40 1.69 -33.34
C LEU A 495 6.89 1.47 -33.00
N TYR A 496 7.62 2.53 -32.71
CA TYR A 496 9.01 2.45 -32.27
C TYR A 496 9.14 1.66 -30.96
N ALA A 497 8.29 1.94 -29.96
CA ALA A 497 8.30 1.22 -28.68
C ALA A 497 7.97 -0.27 -28.85
N ILE A 498 6.99 -0.61 -29.69
CA ILE A 498 6.65 -1.99 -30.04
C ILE A 498 7.87 -2.70 -30.65
N HIS A 499 8.48 -2.11 -31.67
CA HIS A 499 9.66 -2.65 -32.34
C HIS A 499 10.79 -2.89 -31.33
N HIS A 500 11.15 -1.84 -30.59
CA HIS A 500 12.21 -1.84 -29.58
C HIS A 500 11.99 -2.91 -28.50
N GLY A 501 10.73 -3.12 -28.08
CA GLY A 501 10.36 -4.10 -27.06
C GLY A 501 10.35 -5.56 -27.56
N ILE A 502 10.02 -5.79 -28.84
CA ILE A 502 10.00 -7.12 -29.45
C ILE A 502 11.42 -7.64 -29.71
N ILE A 503 12.34 -6.78 -30.11
CA ILE A 503 13.71 -7.17 -30.43
C ILE A 503 14.43 -7.75 -29.22
N ASP A 504 14.99 -8.95 -29.38
CA ASP A 504 15.86 -9.56 -28.38
C ASP A 504 17.26 -8.93 -28.46
N ARG A 505 17.82 -8.54 -27.31
CA ARG A 505 19.09 -7.78 -27.27
C ARG A 505 20.16 -8.53 -26.53
N SER A 506 21.33 -8.60 -27.15
CA SER A 506 22.59 -8.84 -26.44
C SER A 506 22.90 -7.66 -25.51
N VAL A 507 23.50 -7.97 -24.35
CA VAL A 507 23.90 -6.93 -23.38
C VAL A 507 25.22 -6.31 -23.84
N ASP A 508 25.15 -5.25 -24.65
CA ASP A 508 26.33 -4.43 -24.98
C ASP A 508 26.53 -3.33 -23.93
N LEU A 509 27.50 -3.54 -23.04
CA LEU A 509 27.89 -2.59 -22.00
C LEU A 509 28.39 -1.26 -22.58
N ALA A 510 29.15 -1.30 -23.68
CA ALA A 510 29.72 -0.11 -24.30
C ALA A 510 28.62 0.74 -24.94
N HIS A 511 27.66 0.11 -25.61
CA HIS A 511 26.47 0.79 -26.11
C HIS A 511 25.65 1.44 -24.98
N ARG A 512 25.40 0.72 -23.88
CA ARG A 512 24.69 1.28 -22.71
C ARG A 512 25.41 2.49 -22.12
N GLN A 513 26.74 2.44 -22.02
CA GLN A 513 27.55 3.57 -21.55
C GLN A 513 27.42 4.78 -22.49
N ARG A 514 27.58 4.57 -23.81
CA ARG A 514 27.38 5.63 -24.81
C ARG A 514 25.98 6.24 -24.73
N LEU A 515 24.94 5.39 -24.70
CA LEU A 515 23.54 5.83 -24.62
C LEU A 515 23.26 6.63 -23.34
N GLY A 516 23.82 6.20 -22.21
CA GLY A 516 23.75 6.94 -20.94
C GLY A 516 24.46 8.30 -21.02
N GLY A 517 25.62 8.35 -21.67
CA GLY A 517 26.34 9.59 -21.98
C GLY A 517 25.50 10.56 -22.81
N PHE A 518 24.94 10.08 -23.93
CA PHE A 518 24.07 10.89 -24.79
C PHE A 518 22.87 11.44 -24.05
N LYS A 519 22.11 10.59 -23.31
CA LYS A 519 20.93 11.02 -22.55
C LYS A 519 21.27 12.09 -21.51
N LYS A 520 22.34 11.88 -20.75
CA LYS A 520 22.79 12.85 -19.72
C LYS A 520 23.15 14.21 -20.32
N ILE A 521 23.81 14.22 -21.47
CA ILE A 521 24.17 15.47 -22.13
C ILE A 521 22.92 16.13 -22.72
N ILE A 522 22.06 15.38 -23.40
CA ILE A 522 20.79 15.88 -23.96
C ILE A 522 19.92 16.52 -22.88
N GLU A 523 19.73 15.85 -21.74
CA GLU A 523 18.95 16.41 -20.61
C GLU A 523 19.53 17.73 -20.10
N GLN A 524 20.86 17.85 -20.00
CA GLN A 524 21.51 19.09 -19.60
C GLN A 524 21.31 20.20 -20.65
N LEU A 525 21.42 19.86 -21.93
CA LEU A 525 21.18 20.81 -23.03
C LEU A 525 19.72 21.27 -23.05
N GLU A 526 18.75 20.37 -22.90
CA GLU A 526 17.33 20.69 -22.82
C GLU A 526 17.04 21.63 -21.65
N GLN A 527 17.65 21.42 -20.48
CA GLN A 527 17.55 22.34 -19.34
C GLN A 527 18.13 23.72 -19.67
N HIS A 528 19.32 23.77 -20.27
CA HIS A 528 19.95 25.04 -20.66
C HIS A 528 19.12 25.79 -21.72
N ILE A 529 18.51 25.09 -22.68
CA ILE A 529 17.60 25.66 -23.68
C ILE A 529 16.35 26.20 -22.99
N LYS A 530 15.70 25.42 -22.13
CA LYS A 530 14.48 25.80 -21.42
C LYS A 530 14.68 27.01 -20.52
N ASN A 531 15.85 27.13 -19.90
CA ASN A 531 16.22 28.26 -19.04
C ASN A 531 16.77 29.47 -19.84
N ARG A 532 16.95 29.34 -21.16
CA ARG A 532 17.58 30.36 -22.03
C ARG A 532 19.00 30.74 -21.61
N GLU A 533 19.76 29.80 -21.06
CA GLU A 533 21.12 30.01 -20.53
C GLU A 533 22.21 29.47 -21.46
N THR A 534 21.89 29.18 -22.72
CA THR A 534 22.82 28.58 -23.70
C THR A 534 24.08 29.41 -23.92
N GLN A 535 23.97 30.74 -23.97
CA GLN A 535 25.14 31.65 -24.10
C GLN A 535 26.02 31.67 -22.85
N LYS A 536 25.42 31.60 -21.66
CA LYS A 536 26.14 31.58 -20.38
C LYS A 536 26.95 30.30 -20.20
N HIS A 537 26.46 29.20 -20.77
CA HIS A 537 27.09 27.88 -20.68
C HIS A 537 27.78 27.45 -21.99
N SER A 538 28.10 28.38 -22.90
CA SER A 538 28.65 28.05 -24.24
C SER A 538 29.87 27.13 -24.20
N MET A 539 30.87 27.43 -23.37
CA MET A 539 32.07 26.60 -23.24
C MET A 539 31.76 25.19 -22.73
N LYS A 540 30.78 25.04 -21.84
CA LYS A 540 30.34 23.73 -21.34
C LYS A 540 29.61 22.96 -22.44
N ILE A 541 28.74 23.63 -23.19
CA ILE A 541 28.02 23.07 -24.34
C ILE A 541 29.02 22.59 -25.41
N ASP A 542 30.10 23.34 -25.66
CA ASP A 542 31.14 22.93 -26.61
C ASP A 542 31.89 21.67 -26.15
N LEU A 543 32.17 21.55 -24.84
CA LEU A 543 32.76 20.33 -24.25
C LEU A 543 31.79 19.14 -24.38
N ASP A 544 30.54 19.35 -24.01
CA ASP A 544 29.46 18.35 -24.12
C ASP A 544 29.30 17.87 -25.58
N ILE A 545 29.38 18.77 -26.57
CA ILE A 545 29.35 18.43 -28.01
C ILE A 545 30.58 17.61 -28.41
N ASN A 546 31.77 17.93 -27.89
CA ASN A 546 32.98 17.15 -28.16
C ASN A 546 32.90 15.75 -27.53
N ASP A 547 32.33 15.60 -26.35
CA ASP A 547 32.08 14.30 -25.73
C ASP A 547 31.10 13.48 -26.59
N MET A 548 30.03 14.09 -27.10
CA MET A 548 29.12 13.42 -28.04
C MET A 548 29.82 12.96 -29.32
N LYS A 549 30.73 13.79 -29.88
CA LYS A 549 31.56 13.37 -31.02
C LYS A 549 32.43 12.17 -30.67
N GLY A 550 33.05 12.17 -29.49
CA GLY A 550 33.84 11.04 -28.98
C GLY A 550 33.02 9.75 -28.93
N TYR A 551 31.81 9.79 -28.37
CA TYR A 551 30.94 8.62 -28.33
C TYR A 551 30.50 8.12 -29.72
N LEU A 552 30.23 9.02 -30.68
CA LEU A 552 29.91 8.64 -32.06
C LEU A 552 31.12 8.08 -32.81
N GLN A 553 32.32 8.62 -32.56
CA GLN A 553 33.58 8.09 -33.08
C GLN A 553 33.86 6.69 -32.53
N ASP A 554 33.65 6.47 -31.24
CA ASP A 554 33.79 5.17 -30.60
C ASP A 554 32.81 4.15 -31.20
N PHE A 555 31.57 4.57 -31.46
CA PHE A 555 30.59 3.72 -32.13
C PHE A 555 31.01 3.38 -33.56
N TYR A 556 31.44 4.36 -34.34
CA TYR A 556 31.96 4.14 -35.69
C TYR A 556 33.19 3.20 -35.69
N ALA A 557 34.13 3.41 -34.77
CA ALA A 557 35.29 2.55 -34.58
C ALA A 557 34.89 1.11 -34.20
N SER A 558 33.82 0.93 -33.43
CA SER A 558 33.31 -0.41 -33.08
C SER A 558 32.83 -1.18 -34.32
N ILE A 559 32.25 -0.49 -35.31
CA ILE A 559 31.84 -1.10 -36.58
C ILE A 559 33.07 -1.45 -37.44
N GLN A 560 34.07 -0.57 -37.47
CA GLN A 560 35.33 -0.85 -38.18
C GLN A 560 36.10 -2.05 -37.61
N ARG A 561 35.90 -2.39 -36.33
CA ARG A 561 36.50 -3.59 -35.72
C ARG A 561 35.84 -4.88 -36.20
N LEU A 562 34.53 -4.85 -36.49
CA LEU A 562 33.81 -6.02 -37.03
C LEU A 562 34.41 -6.53 -38.33
N GLU A 563 35.05 -5.67 -39.12
CA GLU A 563 35.75 -6.05 -40.35
C GLU A 563 37.08 -6.76 -40.13
N LYS A 564 37.70 -6.53 -38.99
CA LYS A 564 39.04 -7.01 -38.67
C LYS A 564 39.00 -8.27 -37.82
N GLU A 565 37.90 -8.48 -37.10
CA GLU A 565 37.72 -9.66 -36.26
C GLU A 565 37.29 -10.86 -37.10
N PRO A 566 38.01 -11.99 -37.03
CA PRO A 566 37.61 -13.20 -37.73
C PRO A 566 36.38 -13.79 -37.03
N MET A 567 35.20 -13.53 -37.60
CA MET A 567 33.93 -14.11 -37.17
C MET A 567 33.37 -15.01 -38.27
N ASP A 568 32.58 -16.01 -37.87
CA ASP A 568 31.76 -16.77 -38.80
C ASP A 568 30.61 -15.90 -39.35
N HIS A 569 30.06 -16.32 -40.49
CA HIS A 569 29.06 -15.56 -41.25
C HIS A 569 27.81 -15.23 -40.42
N ASP A 570 27.30 -16.22 -39.67
CA ASP A 570 26.10 -16.06 -38.85
C ASP A 570 26.33 -15.06 -37.70
N SER A 571 27.47 -15.15 -37.01
CA SER A 571 27.83 -14.19 -35.95
C SER A 571 28.06 -12.78 -36.49
N LEU A 572 28.67 -12.63 -37.67
CA LEU A 572 28.86 -11.33 -38.31
C LEU A 572 27.52 -10.71 -38.72
N SER A 573 26.61 -11.50 -39.28
CA SER A 573 25.25 -11.05 -39.62
C SER A 573 24.49 -10.56 -38.38
N ALA A 574 24.51 -11.33 -37.30
CA ALA A 574 23.88 -10.95 -36.03
C ALA A 574 24.51 -9.68 -35.43
N ALA A 575 25.83 -9.55 -35.48
CA ALA A 575 26.53 -8.35 -34.99
C ALA A 575 26.17 -7.10 -35.82
N ILE A 576 26.04 -7.22 -37.15
CA ILE A 576 25.61 -6.12 -38.01
C ILE A 576 24.19 -5.69 -37.66
N GLN A 577 23.25 -6.65 -37.51
CA GLN A 577 21.88 -6.35 -37.11
C GLN A 577 21.84 -5.62 -35.76
N GLU A 578 22.64 -6.06 -34.78
CA GLU A 578 22.76 -5.39 -33.49
C GLU A 578 23.23 -3.93 -33.65
N ARG A 579 24.24 -3.66 -34.51
CA ARG A 579 24.71 -2.30 -34.75
C ARG A 579 23.69 -1.43 -35.49
N GLU A 580 22.90 -1.98 -36.39
CA GLU A 580 21.79 -1.26 -37.03
C GLU A 580 20.71 -0.85 -36.02
N LEU A 581 20.41 -1.72 -35.06
CA LEU A 581 19.48 -1.43 -33.97
C LEU A 581 20.02 -0.31 -33.08
N GLN A 582 21.31 -0.37 -32.71
CA GLN A 582 21.96 0.71 -31.95
C GLN A 582 21.92 2.04 -32.72
N LEU A 583 22.13 2.02 -34.03
CA LEU A 583 22.01 3.21 -34.88
C LEU A 583 20.58 3.76 -34.88
N LEU A 584 19.57 2.89 -35.00
CA LEU A 584 18.16 3.28 -34.93
C LEU A 584 17.82 3.94 -33.58
N GLU A 585 18.33 3.41 -32.48
CA GLU A 585 18.17 4.02 -31.15
C GLU A 585 18.79 5.41 -31.06
N TYR A 586 19.99 5.58 -31.61
CA TYR A 586 20.65 6.88 -31.65
C TYR A 586 19.87 7.86 -32.53
N ARG A 587 19.38 7.43 -33.71
CA ARG A 587 18.52 8.25 -34.57
C ARG A 587 17.26 8.70 -33.85
N HIS A 588 16.59 7.80 -33.14
CA HIS A 588 15.41 8.14 -32.36
C HIS A 588 15.74 9.15 -31.25
N LEU A 589 16.81 8.93 -30.49
CA LEU A 589 17.22 9.80 -29.39
C LEU A 589 17.54 11.23 -29.88
N PHE A 590 18.39 11.34 -30.89
CA PHE A 590 18.79 12.63 -31.45
C PHE A 590 17.64 13.31 -32.21
N GLY A 591 16.83 12.56 -32.96
CA GLY A 591 15.65 13.09 -33.64
C GLY A 591 14.63 13.68 -32.68
N ASN A 592 14.38 13.02 -31.54
CA ASN A 592 13.51 13.54 -30.49
C ASN A 592 14.05 14.84 -29.89
N PHE A 593 15.36 14.88 -29.59
CA PHE A 593 16.03 16.09 -29.12
C PHE A 593 15.90 17.24 -30.13
N PHE A 594 16.20 17.00 -31.40
CA PHE A 594 16.14 18.03 -32.44
C PHE A 594 14.72 18.54 -32.71
N ASN A 595 13.69 17.69 -32.60
CA ASN A 595 12.30 18.12 -32.72
C ASN A 595 11.89 19.12 -31.62
N GLN A 596 12.49 19.00 -30.43
CA GLN A 596 12.21 19.90 -29.30
C GLN A 596 12.97 21.24 -29.37
N ILE A 597 13.99 21.34 -30.24
CA ILE A 597 14.74 22.59 -30.41
C ILE A 597 13.87 23.59 -31.19
N PRO A 598 13.60 24.80 -30.66
CA PRO A 598 12.80 25.79 -31.37
C PRO A 598 13.54 26.27 -32.63
N HIS A 599 13.14 25.74 -33.79
CA HIS A 599 13.72 26.11 -35.09
C HIS A 599 13.45 27.57 -35.49
N SER A 600 12.50 28.24 -34.84
CA SER A 600 12.18 29.66 -35.03
C SER A 600 13.13 30.59 -34.27
N GLU A 601 13.84 30.11 -33.24
CA GLU A 601 14.74 30.91 -32.42
C GLU A 601 16.19 30.86 -32.94
N SER A 602 16.87 32.00 -32.93
CA SER A 602 18.26 32.11 -33.43
C SER A 602 19.23 31.18 -32.67
N GLN A 603 19.04 31.01 -31.36
CA GLN A 603 19.84 30.11 -30.53
C GLN A 603 19.60 28.63 -30.89
N GLY A 604 18.37 28.24 -31.17
CA GLY A 604 18.04 26.88 -31.60
C GLY A 604 18.66 26.52 -32.94
N LYS A 605 18.69 27.46 -33.89
CA LYS A 605 19.39 27.29 -35.18
C LYS A 605 20.90 27.13 -35.02
N LEU A 606 21.54 27.95 -34.18
CA LEU A 606 22.97 27.83 -33.90
C LEU A 606 23.32 26.48 -33.28
N LEU A 607 22.50 26.01 -32.33
CA LEU A 607 22.68 24.70 -31.72
C LEU A 607 22.48 23.58 -32.75
N ARG A 608 21.43 23.61 -33.58
CA ARG A 608 21.25 22.60 -34.65
C ARG A 608 22.44 22.56 -35.60
N ASN A 609 23.00 23.72 -35.96
CA ASN A 609 24.18 23.80 -36.81
C ASN A 609 25.42 23.17 -36.15
N ALA A 610 25.60 23.36 -34.85
CA ALA A 610 26.69 22.73 -34.10
C ALA A 610 26.58 21.20 -34.05
N PHE A 611 25.38 20.66 -34.27
CA PHE A 611 25.06 19.23 -34.29
C PHE A 611 25.01 18.59 -35.68
N LEU A 612 25.32 19.32 -36.77
CA LEU A 612 25.32 18.75 -38.13
C LEU A 612 26.27 17.56 -38.30
N PHE A 613 27.30 17.44 -37.43
CA PHE A 613 28.18 16.26 -37.43
C PHE A 613 27.42 14.96 -37.13
N VAL A 614 26.33 14.99 -36.35
CA VAL A 614 25.56 13.79 -35.99
C VAL A 614 25.04 13.10 -37.24
N ASP A 615 24.44 13.87 -38.15
CA ASP A 615 23.91 13.36 -39.42
C ASP A 615 25.04 12.76 -40.28
N GLN A 616 26.22 13.40 -40.30
CA GLN A 616 27.40 12.91 -41.03
C GLN A 616 27.92 11.58 -40.45
N TYR A 617 27.97 11.43 -39.13
CA TYR A 617 28.35 10.17 -38.50
C TYR A 617 27.32 9.08 -38.78
N PHE A 618 26.02 9.38 -38.68
CA PHE A 618 24.97 8.40 -38.97
C PHE A 618 25.02 7.91 -40.42
N GLU A 619 25.27 8.80 -41.38
CA GLU A 619 25.46 8.41 -42.78
C GLU A 619 26.73 7.57 -42.97
N SER A 620 27.85 7.97 -42.35
CA SER A 620 29.12 7.22 -42.43
C SER A 620 29.00 5.81 -41.83
N ILE A 621 28.31 5.70 -40.70
CA ILE A 621 28.03 4.43 -40.02
C ILE A 621 27.12 3.55 -40.87
N GLU A 622 26.02 4.10 -41.40
CA GLU A 622 25.09 3.35 -42.24
C GLU A 622 25.76 2.82 -43.51
N ASN A 623 26.51 3.67 -44.22
CA ASN A 623 27.26 3.25 -45.41
C ASN A 623 28.23 2.11 -45.07
N ARG A 624 28.90 2.18 -43.91
CA ARG A 624 29.82 1.12 -43.51
C ARG A 624 29.14 -0.20 -43.16
N LEU A 625 27.97 -0.13 -42.51
CA LEU A 625 27.15 -1.31 -42.26
C LEU A 625 26.63 -1.93 -43.56
N GLN A 626 26.29 -1.11 -44.56
CA GLN A 626 25.92 -1.58 -45.89
C GLN A 626 27.09 -2.26 -46.62
N ASP A 627 28.30 -1.69 -46.58
CA ASP A 627 29.50 -2.32 -47.15
C ASP A 627 29.75 -3.72 -46.57
N LEU A 628 29.62 -3.83 -45.23
CA LEU A 628 29.74 -5.09 -44.50
C LEU A 628 28.71 -6.13 -44.93
N LYS A 629 27.45 -5.70 -45.15
CA LYS A 629 26.39 -6.57 -45.67
C LYS A 629 26.63 -7.02 -47.11
N ILE A 630 27.16 -6.15 -47.96
CA ILE A 630 27.50 -6.50 -49.35
C ILE A 630 28.62 -7.54 -49.35
N GLY A 631 29.60 -7.42 -48.45
CA GLY A 631 30.68 -8.40 -48.31
C GLY A 631 30.25 -9.77 -47.76
N LEU A 632 29.04 -9.89 -47.21
CA LEU A 632 28.45 -11.16 -46.76
C LEU A 632 27.71 -11.92 -47.88
N ASN A 633 27.29 -11.23 -48.95
CA ASN A 633 26.63 -11.82 -50.12
C ASN A 633 27.65 -12.20 -51.19
#